data_AF-A0A8T5IHE0-F1
#
_entry.id   AF-A0A8T5IHE0-F1
#
_cell.length_a   1.000
_cell.length_b   1.000
_cell.length_c   1.000
_cell.angle_alpha   90.00
_cell.angle_beta   90.00
_cell.angle_gamma   90.00
#
_symmetry.space_group_name_H-M   'P 1'
#
loop_
_entity.id
_entity.type
_entity.pdbx_description
1 polymer ?
#
loop_
_entity_poly.entity_id
_entity_poly.type
_entity_poly.pdbx_seq_one_letter_code
_entity_poly.pdbx_strand_id
1 'polypeptide(L)'
;MLNNFIVIMSGYTATGKSTLSKRISHIPNTEIFHSAIIRRELNLTPKNKKEADKFFDYRNGLRKETDKRVYKKLAEMTENSLQEGKNVILDAGYFFGWQREMIYPLAEKFGAEVIVLRAVCPNEEIIKIRLKLRGENYNESALNETPSWNTYLATKEITEEVEKDNYFKNSQGSIYEFDTLQNKLNICMNKNTNNAARIKKALQYGFFKQNKNFNLEAIEKKELSQMIKNQFVIAIDFDGVITSPFKLKAKYLNELGLNLKEDQCQRKDCLKRGIKLEDYKKKSIQAYTSPPQNLPLQEDFCEILDKIKNIENSKIFIVTSRYDQMVKHLEEYLKYHKIKIGGVINTNKSEKLSILKMINAKIFIDDDIEILKQIIDEESSPSKIDKLIFYKNAGNKSEQKLSTFVEEVNNWSEVWQRINYKIVKGKSLKKIMKKSPLMNKNKNAIILAAGLGTRMEGKGKIIPKCLIEINNKTLLERKIELLKKNKIEDISVVIGSKGECWNQKNVDKIRKICDNLIINFDNNITNNTYSLLLGLREIPGTESDILIIDGDLIFDAKTLKEILSHENKTIILSEKQNVGAPGNRVMIDTYGKVLEVGREINVGGNNSQMLIYSGIMQIAQKDFKKFKEECKKEEYYNKDTGLVLNECCKQFPIYSITPDSKWANINNPSDLKKIEEIIAEKDKENILVTGASGFLGKKIFDKMSKEHNIYGTYSSNKKSGEFIKVDITDRTSLKNTIKKVNPKIIIHTAAICNADFCEENREIAHEVNVNGTQNIIDICKEQKIKLIFLSSDYIYEGEREFYEESSLACPVNYYGETKLLCEKMIKNQLKDFIILRPTILYGFNGPEDKTTYVNKVLKKLKNKEEIFVDNFTMKYPLLIDDLVDFIELSVLEEYTGDFNIGPSQGYTRYEWARKIAEIFELDSRLIKPEKSQNIAKKPQNVLYKSEKSEVHQFKIKNLEEGLKMMQKQRGCMFSLIYNSRPDKKVNDESVALFRIEVGKKLAKDFFVKAEKVIGIPDSGIYGALGYAEESKIPIHFGIVKDEYSRRTLINSNPQLRSEKVREKLTVVPEVVRGQDIILVDEAILSGKTLKVAIEKLREAGAGKIHVRIPSPIMSKNCNNNILKRDAALLVKEDIQESKAQVEEKLAEYFGVESLRFLSLESFLESLQNKQNYFCFECFKGKDL
;
A
#
# COMPACT_ATOMS: atom_id res chain seq x y z
N MET A 1 5.81 41.74 40.66
CA MET A 1 4.88 41.71 39.53
C MET A 1 5.66 42.15 38.30
N LEU A 2 5.56 41.42 37.18
CA LEU A 2 6.25 41.79 35.96
C LEU A 2 5.50 42.98 35.33
N ASN A 3 6.23 44.01 34.91
CA ASN A 3 5.71 44.94 33.91
C ASN A 3 5.45 44.14 32.62
N ASN A 4 4.46 44.54 31.82
CA ASN A 4 4.16 43.91 30.53
C ASN A 4 5.47 43.72 29.75
N PHE A 5 5.69 42.56 29.13
CA PHE A 5 6.88 42.34 28.31
C PHE A 5 6.56 41.58 27.03
N ILE A 6 7.37 41.82 26.01
CA ILE A 6 7.34 41.14 24.71
C ILE A 6 8.68 40.44 24.50
N VAL A 7 8.70 39.11 24.56
CA VAL A 7 9.89 38.31 24.21
C VAL A 7 9.84 37.95 22.74
N ILE A 8 10.85 38.37 21.99
CA ILE A 8 11.03 38.04 20.57
C ILE A 8 12.11 36.98 20.45
N MET A 9 11.72 35.81 19.96
CA MET A 9 12.63 34.67 19.83
C MET A 9 13.43 34.76 18.53
N SER A 10 14.76 34.83 18.65
CA SER A 10 15.67 34.81 17.50
C SER A 10 16.52 33.54 17.49
N GLY A 11 17.08 33.15 16.33
CA GLY A 11 17.98 32.00 16.19
C GLY A 11 17.72 31.12 14.98
N TYR A 12 18.77 30.38 14.57
CA TYR A 12 18.79 29.55 13.37
C TYR A 12 17.81 28.38 13.43
N THR A 13 17.56 27.77 12.28
CA THR A 13 16.82 26.52 12.22
C THR A 13 17.50 25.46 13.10
N ALA A 14 16.72 24.75 13.92
CA ALA A 14 17.19 23.69 14.82
C ALA A 14 18.12 24.09 15.98
N THR A 15 18.31 25.39 16.26
CA THR A 15 19.04 25.83 17.47
C THR A 15 18.27 25.64 18.77
N GLY A 16 17.01 25.18 18.73
CA GLY A 16 16.18 24.95 19.92
C GLY A 16 15.26 26.11 20.29
N LYS A 17 15.08 27.09 19.40
CA LYS A 17 14.20 28.26 19.55
C LYS A 17 12.78 27.94 20.07
N SER A 18 12.05 27.04 19.40
CA SER A 18 10.69 26.67 19.84
C SER A 18 10.64 25.86 21.15
N THR A 19 11.76 25.22 21.53
CA THR A 19 11.89 24.58 22.84
C THR A 19 12.07 25.64 23.93
N LEU A 20 12.88 26.66 23.65
CA LEU A 20 13.14 27.78 24.55
C LEU A 20 11.89 28.64 24.74
N SER A 21 11.13 28.91 23.67
CA SER A 21 9.87 29.67 23.75
C SER A 21 8.83 28.99 24.65
N LYS A 22 8.68 27.66 24.53
CA LYS A 22 7.83 26.86 25.44
C LYS A 22 8.30 26.86 26.89
N ARG A 23 9.60 26.93 27.14
CA ARG A 23 10.14 27.02 28.51
C ARG A 23 9.79 28.36 29.16
N ILE A 24 9.80 29.44 28.38
CA ILE A 24 9.52 30.80 28.84
C ILE A 24 8.01 31.04 28.95
N SER A 25 7.17 30.37 28.15
CA SER A 25 5.71 30.49 28.25
C SER A 25 5.15 29.98 29.58
N HIS A 26 5.96 29.34 30.44
CA HIS A 26 5.57 28.99 31.80
C HIS A 26 5.59 30.17 32.78
N ILE A 27 6.06 31.35 32.35
CA ILE A 27 5.88 32.59 33.12
C ILE A 27 4.37 32.86 33.24
N PRO A 28 3.84 33.09 34.45
CA PRO A 28 2.43 33.39 34.64
C PRO A 28 1.98 34.56 33.75
N ASN A 29 0.72 34.50 33.29
CA ASN A 29 0.12 35.56 32.48
C ASN A 29 0.90 35.86 31.19
N THR A 30 1.33 34.80 30.47
CA THR A 30 2.10 34.92 29.23
C THR A 30 1.46 34.10 28.11
N GLU A 31 1.27 34.71 26.94
CA GLU A 31 0.80 34.05 25.72
C GLU A 31 1.94 33.89 24.71
N ILE A 32 1.87 32.80 23.94
CA ILE A 32 2.86 32.48 22.91
C ILE A 32 2.21 32.43 21.53
N PHE A 33 2.78 33.18 20.59
CA PHE A 33 2.35 33.22 19.21
C PHE A 33 3.39 32.60 18.30
N HIS A 34 2.99 31.54 17.60
CA HIS A 34 3.85 30.81 16.67
C HIS A 34 3.59 31.26 15.24
N SER A 35 4.62 31.78 14.57
CA SER A 35 4.56 32.14 13.14
C SER A 35 4.15 30.96 12.24
N ALA A 36 4.42 29.72 12.64
CA ALA A 36 4.01 28.51 11.93
C ALA A 36 2.48 28.30 11.91
N ILE A 37 1.76 28.74 12.94
CA ILE A 37 0.30 28.61 13.03
C ILE A 37 -0.34 29.67 12.12
N ILE A 38 0.10 30.91 12.23
CA ILE A 38 -0.41 32.03 11.41
C ILE A 38 -0.14 31.80 9.93
N ARG A 39 1.01 31.23 9.58
CA ARG A 39 1.29 30.82 8.19
C ARG A 39 0.32 29.76 7.67
N ARG A 40 -0.23 28.89 8.51
CA ARG A 40 -1.26 27.91 8.09
C ARG A 40 -2.59 28.59 7.87
N GLU A 41 -2.98 29.47 8.78
CA GLU A 41 -4.22 30.25 8.69
C GLU A 41 -4.24 31.14 7.44
N LEU A 42 -3.12 31.80 7.13
CA LEU A 42 -2.98 32.65 5.94
C LEU A 42 -2.74 31.86 4.64
N ASN A 43 -2.83 30.52 4.66
CA ASN A 43 -2.48 29.65 3.52
C ASN A 43 -1.07 29.91 2.95
N LEU A 44 -0.15 30.37 3.80
CA LEU A 44 1.26 30.61 3.48
C LEU A 44 2.15 29.40 3.79
N THR A 45 1.55 28.26 4.13
CA THR A 45 2.26 27.00 4.39
C THR A 45 2.26 26.13 3.13
N PRO A 46 3.41 25.58 2.71
CA PRO A 46 3.45 24.70 1.54
C PRO A 46 2.65 23.43 1.84
N LYS A 47 1.70 23.09 0.99
CA LYS A 47 0.84 21.91 1.11
C LYS A 47 1.59 20.62 0.76
N ASN A 48 2.74 20.71 0.07
CA ASN A 48 3.59 19.57 -0.26
C ASN A 48 5.06 19.95 -0.49
N LYS A 49 5.94 18.94 -0.62
CA LYS A 49 7.40 19.09 -0.80
C LYS A 49 7.79 19.86 -2.09
N LYS A 50 6.94 19.86 -3.13
CA LYS A 50 7.14 20.61 -4.38
C LYS A 50 6.77 22.10 -4.28
N GLU A 51 5.73 22.44 -3.52
CA GLU A 51 5.49 23.83 -3.08
C GLU A 51 6.59 24.25 -2.12
N ALA A 52 7.13 23.35 -1.30
CA ALA A 52 8.30 23.65 -0.50
C ALA A 52 9.50 24.05 -1.39
N ASP A 53 9.70 23.29 -2.47
CA ASP A 53 10.52 23.56 -3.68
C ASP A 53 10.38 24.99 -4.25
N LYS A 54 9.17 25.30 -4.73
CA LYS A 54 8.84 26.58 -5.40
C LYS A 54 8.85 27.81 -4.50
N PHE A 55 8.80 27.59 -3.19
CA PHE A 55 8.92 28.65 -2.20
C PHE A 55 10.39 28.94 -1.84
N PHE A 56 11.34 28.13 -2.31
CA PHE A 56 12.78 28.40 -2.21
C PHE A 56 13.25 29.15 -3.46
N ASP A 57 13.30 30.47 -3.37
CA ASP A 57 14.04 31.30 -4.31
C ASP A 57 15.52 31.34 -3.88
N TYR A 58 16.39 30.68 -4.64
CA TYR A 58 17.84 30.64 -4.38
C TYR A 58 18.55 31.95 -4.77
N ARG A 59 17.83 32.95 -5.34
CA ARG A 59 18.42 34.25 -5.71
C ARG A 59 18.01 35.42 -4.80
N ASN A 60 17.05 35.25 -3.88
CA ASN A 60 16.51 36.36 -3.06
C ASN A 60 16.42 36.12 -1.54
N GLY A 61 16.98 35.04 -0.99
CA GLY A 61 17.05 34.85 0.47
C GLY A 61 15.71 34.46 1.13
N LEU A 62 15.72 33.30 1.80
CA LEU A 62 14.76 32.80 2.80
C LEU A 62 13.29 33.28 2.82
N ARG A 63 12.40 32.34 2.45
CA ARG A 63 10.94 32.21 2.65
C ARG A 63 10.20 33.05 3.71
N LYS A 64 8.89 33.19 3.46
CA LYS A 64 7.68 33.57 4.26
C LYS A 64 7.63 33.43 5.81
N GLU A 65 8.67 33.09 6.57
CA GLU A 65 8.68 33.33 8.04
C GLU A 65 8.64 34.82 8.38
N THR A 66 9.16 35.64 7.48
CA THR A 66 9.23 37.10 7.55
C THR A 66 8.22 37.75 6.59
N ASP A 67 7.14 37.06 6.20
CA ASP A 67 6.10 37.67 5.37
C ASP A 67 5.43 38.81 6.15
N LYS A 68 5.37 40.01 5.56
CA LYS A 68 4.77 41.20 6.19
C LYS A 68 3.35 40.95 6.69
N ARG A 69 2.56 40.08 6.03
CA ARG A 69 1.20 39.72 6.45
C ARG A 69 1.19 38.89 7.74
N VAL A 70 2.18 38.01 7.92
CA VAL A 70 2.34 37.21 9.14
C VAL A 70 2.69 38.13 10.31
N TYR A 71 3.62 39.07 10.10
CA TYR A 71 4.02 40.03 11.14
C TYR A 71 2.94 41.06 11.45
N LYS A 72 2.14 41.49 10.47
CA LYS A 72 0.94 42.30 10.71
C LYS A 72 -0.05 41.57 11.62
N LYS A 73 -0.29 40.27 11.38
CA LYS A 73 -1.18 39.48 12.22
C LYS A 73 -0.62 39.23 13.62
N LEU A 74 0.68 38.97 13.73
CA LEU A 74 1.37 38.86 15.02
C LEU A 74 1.25 40.17 15.83
N ALA A 75 1.39 41.33 15.17
CA ALA A 75 1.24 42.63 15.81
C ALA A 75 -0.20 42.85 16.33
N GLU A 76 -1.22 42.55 15.52
CA GLU A 76 -2.64 42.60 15.95
C GLU A 76 -2.91 41.72 17.19
N MET A 77 -2.40 40.48 17.19
CA MET A 77 -2.56 39.57 18.33
C MET A 77 -1.79 40.05 19.56
N THR A 78 -0.60 40.62 19.35
CA THR A 78 0.23 41.20 20.43
C THR A 78 -0.49 42.38 21.08
N GLU A 79 -1.09 43.27 20.27
CA GLU A 79 -1.86 44.40 20.76
C GLU A 79 -3.04 43.96 21.64
N ASN A 80 -3.83 42.97 21.19
CA ASN A 80 -4.97 42.45 21.96
C ASN A 80 -4.52 41.86 23.31
N SER A 81 -3.46 41.05 23.33
CA SER A 81 -3.00 40.41 24.56
C SER A 81 -2.36 41.40 25.54
N LEU A 82 -1.65 42.42 25.03
CA LEU A 82 -1.14 43.50 25.87
C LEU A 82 -2.28 44.36 26.44
N GLN A 83 -3.35 44.57 25.68
CA GLN A 83 -4.56 45.26 26.16
C GLN A 83 -5.26 44.48 27.29
N GLU A 84 -5.21 43.14 27.25
CA GLU A 84 -5.68 42.25 28.32
C GLU A 84 -4.69 42.14 29.50
N GLY A 85 -3.58 42.89 29.46
CA GLY A 85 -2.55 42.88 30.51
C GLY A 85 -1.70 41.62 30.53
N LYS A 86 -1.62 40.86 29.43
CA LYS A 86 -0.81 39.64 29.30
C LYS A 86 0.57 39.96 28.71
N ASN A 87 1.56 39.17 29.11
CA ASN A 87 2.87 39.17 28.47
C ASN A 87 2.84 38.36 27.17
N VAL A 88 3.72 38.69 26.22
CA VAL A 88 3.69 38.06 24.88
C VAL A 88 5.04 37.46 24.51
N ILE A 89 5.04 36.25 23.94
CA ILE A 89 6.20 35.60 23.35
C ILE A 89 5.94 35.40 21.85
N LEU A 90 6.81 35.94 21.01
CA LEU A 90 6.77 35.78 19.56
C LEU A 90 7.79 34.70 19.12
N ASP A 91 7.31 33.51 18.78
CA ASP A 91 8.11 32.43 18.15
C ASP A 91 8.12 32.61 16.62
N ALA A 92 8.85 33.63 16.19
CA ALA A 92 8.94 34.08 14.81
C ALA A 92 10.34 34.62 14.49
N GLY A 93 10.85 34.39 13.28
CA GLY A 93 12.19 34.82 12.87
C GLY A 93 12.34 36.33 12.74
N TYR A 94 13.18 36.94 13.58
CA TYR A 94 13.33 38.38 13.70
C TYR A 94 14.68 38.87 13.13
N PHE A 95 14.66 39.31 11.87
CA PHE A 95 15.86 39.57 11.07
C PHE A 95 15.87 40.93 10.36
N PHE A 96 14.71 41.57 10.13
CA PHE A 96 14.59 42.78 9.30
C PHE A 96 14.04 44.01 10.04
N GLY A 97 14.48 45.21 9.66
CA GLY A 97 14.19 46.45 10.40
C GLY A 97 12.70 46.76 10.53
N TRP A 98 11.93 46.53 9.47
CA TRP A 98 10.47 46.74 9.44
C TRP A 98 9.69 45.85 10.43
N GLN A 99 10.26 44.72 10.89
CA GLN A 99 9.62 43.88 11.92
C GLN A 99 9.65 44.55 13.30
N ARG A 100 10.63 45.43 13.55
CA ARG A 100 10.67 46.28 14.76
C ARG A 100 9.66 47.40 14.69
N GLU A 101 9.56 48.06 13.55
CA GLU A 101 8.60 49.13 13.32
C GLU A 101 7.15 48.67 13.56
N MET A 102 6.88 47.37 13.47
CA MET A 102 5.56 46.80 13.78
C MET A 102 5.34 46.43 15.26
N ILE A 103 6.39 46.17 16.04
CA ILE A 103 6.28 45.65 17.42
C ILE A 103 6.67 46.69 18.47
N TYR A 104 7.67 47.54 18.20
CA TYR A 104 8.14 48.53 19.17
C TYR A 104 7.10 49.62 19.49
N PRO A 105 6.32 50.15 18.53
CA PRO A 105 5.25 51.10 18.87
C PRO A 105 4.17 50.50 19.77
N LEU A 106 3.89 49.19 19.66
CA LEU A 106 2.98 48.49 20.57
C LEU A 106 3.57 48.39 21.97
N ALA A 107 4.87 48.08 22.05
CA ALA A 107 5.57 48.00 23.32
C ALA A 107 5.54 49.37 24.05
N GLU A 108 5.81 50.45 23.32
CA GLU A 108 5.75 51.82 23.86
C GLU A 108 4.32 52.20 24.29
N LYS A 109 3.32 51.92 23.45
CA LYS A 109 1.89 52.18 23.73
C LYS A 109 1.38 51.51 25.01
N PHE A 110 1.80 50.27 25.27
CA PHE A 110 1.32 49.48 26.43
C PHE A 110 2.32 49.44 27.60
N GLY A 111 3.37 50.28 27.57
CA GLY A 111 4.43 50.29 28.57
C GLY A 111 5.14 48.93 28.73
N ALA A 112 5.18 48.14 27.65
CA ALA A 112 5.75 46.81 27.64
C ALA A 112 7.24 46.84 27.25
N GLU A 113 8.06 46.06 27.94
CA GLU A 113 9.48 45.96 27.64
C GLU A 113 9.76 44.92 26.55
N VAL A 114 10.57 45.28 25.55
CA VAL A 114 10.97 44.36 24.49
C VAL A 114 12.27 43.65 24.83
N ILE A 115 12.22 42.32 24.82
CA ILE A 115 13.35 41.43 25.07
C ILE A 115 13.60 40.61 23.81
N VAL A 116 14.80 40.69 23.24
CA VAL A 116 15.21 39.80 22.15
C VAL A 116 16.04 38.67 22.73
N LEU A 117 15.54 37.43 22.61
CA LEU A 117 16.23 36.24 23.13
C LEU A 117 16.67 35.34 21.98
N ARG A 118 17.98 35.22 21.80
CA ARG A 118 18.60 34.44 20.73
C ARG A 118 18.96 33.03 21.20
N ALA A 119 18.38 32.01 20.59
CA ALA A 119 18.78 30.62 20.81
C ALA A 119 19.98 30.24 19.94
N VAL A 120 21.10 29.90 20.57
CA VAL A 120 22.34 29.48 19.92
C VAL A 120 22.69 28.02 20.25
N CYS A 121 23.41 27.38 19.34
CA CYS A 121 23.96 26.03 19.52
C CYS A 121 25.30 25.99 18.76
N PRO A 122 26.44 26.16 19.45
CA PRO A 122 27.74 26.34 18.79
C PRO A 122 28.22 25.11 18.00
N ASN A 123 27.70 23.92 18.35
CA ASN A 123 28.10 22.66 17.74
C ASN A 123 27.16 22.31 16.57
N GLU A 124 27.69 22.38 15.35
CA GLU A 124 26.95 22.07 14.12
C GLU A 124 26.57 20.60 14.00
N GLU A 125 27.35 19.67 14.58
CA GLU A 125 27.00 18.26 14.62
C GLU A 125 25.73 18.02 15.45
N ILE A 126 25.52 18.81 16.51
CA ILE A 126 24.28 18.78 17.28
C ILE A 126 23.11 19.33 16.46
N ILE A 127 23.32 20.34 15.61
CA ILE A 127 22.30 20.83 14.68
C ILE A 127 21.91 19.73 13.68
N LYS A 128 22.89 19.05 13.07
CA LYS A 128 22.66 17.92 12.15
C LYS A 128 21.88 16.80 12.82
N ILE A 129 22.22 16.44 14.06
CA ILE A 129 21.50 15.44 14.85
C ILE A 129 20.06 15.90 15.13
N ARG A 130 19.85 17.15 15.56
CA ARG A 130 18.51 17.70 15.83
C ARG A 130 17.64 17.76 14.58
N LEU A 131 18.22 18.02 13.41
CA LEU A 131 17.53 17.94 12.12
C LEU A 131 17.18 16.48 11.77
N LYS A 132 18.12 15.55 12.00
CA LYS A 132 17.91 14.12 11.77
C LYS A 132 16.75 13.54 12.58
N LEU A 133 16.65 13.93 13.85
CA LEU A 133 15.58 13.53 14.77
C LEU A 133 14.18 14.05 14.37
N ARG A 134 14.06 15.01 13.44
CA ARG A 134 12.76 15.53 12.96
C ARG A 134 12.09 14.64 11.89
N GLY A 135 12.61 13.44 11.64
CA GLY A 135 11.93 12.42 10.81
C GLY A 135 12.34 12.42 9.33
N GLU A 136 13.54 12.88 9.01
CA GLU A 136 14.11 12.74 7.67
C GLU A 136 14.93 11.43 7.60
N ASN A 137 14.76 10.61 6.56
CA ASN A 137 15.55 9.39 6.34
C ASN A 137 16.86 9.77 5.65
N TYR A 138 18.01 9.41 6.23
CA TYR A 138 19.34 9.81 5.74
C TYR A 138 20.22 8.59 5.43
N ASN A 139 20.97 8.68 4.32
CA ASN A 139 22.26 8.02 4.14
C ASN A 139 23.37 9.01 4.56
N GLU A 140 24.42 8.51 5.23
CA GLU A 140 25.50 9.34 5.80
C GLU A 140 26.27 10.17 4.75
N SER A 141 26.23 9.81 3.47
CA SER A 141 26.87 10.55 2.38
C SER A 141 26.13 11.80 1.88
N ALA A 142 24.88 12.05 2.31
CA ALA A 142 24.02 13.10 1.75
C ALA A 142 23.68 14.26 2.72
N LEU A 143 24.37 14.34 3.87
CA LEU A 143 24.05 15.31 4.93
C LEU A 143 24.16 16.79 4.48
N ASN A 144 25.02 17.07 3.51
CA ASN A 144 25.29 18.43 3.03
C ASN A 144 24.28 18.94 1.98
N GLU A 145 23.31 18.14 1.54
CA GLU A 145 22.41 18.51 0.42
C GLU A 145 20.91 18.57 0.81
N THR A 146 20.58 18.55 2.11
CA THR A 146 19.17 18.51 2.54
C THR A 146 18.52 19.90 2.62
N PRO A 147 17.24 20.06 2.26
CA PRO A 147 16.54 21.35 2.33
C PRO A 147 16.56 21.98 3.73
N SER A 148 16.49 21.17 4.79
CA SER A 148 16.54 21.64 6.18
C SER A 148 17.93 22.09 6.62
N TRP A 149 19.00 21.44 6.11
CA TRP A 149 20.39 21.88 6.29
C TRP A 149 20.66 23.17 5.50
N ASN A 150 20.20 23.26 4.25
CA ASN A 150 20.26 24.48 3.45
C ASN A 150 19.47 25.63 4.09
N THR A 151 18.34 25.34 4.74
CA THR A 151 17.59 26.34 5.53
C THR A 151 18.42 26.82 6.73
N TYR A 152 19.09 25.91 7.44
CA TYR A 152 19.99 26.27 8.53
C TYR A 152 21.13 27.17 8.03
N LEU A 153 21.85 26.76 6.98
CA LEU A 153 22.94 27.53 6.37
C LEU A 153 22.49 28.92 5.92
N ALA A 154 21.36 29.02 5.21
CA ALA A 154 20.82 30.30 4.80
C ALA A 154 20.42 31.18 6.00
N THR A 155 19.83 30.60 7.06
CA THR A 155 19.44 31.40 8.24
C THR A 155 20.67 31.86 9.02
N LYS A 156 21.75 31.10 8.96
CA LYS A 156 23.04 31.42 9.56
C LYS A 156 23.69 32.60 8.81
N GLU A 157 23.79 32.51 7.48
CA GLU A 157 24.35 33.54 6.62
C GLU A 157 23.63 34.90 6.75
N ILE A 158 22.30 34.94 6.68
CA ILE A 158 21.52 36.18 6.84
C ILE A 158 21.74 36.79 8.23
N THR A 159 21.76 35.97 9.28
CA THR A 159 21.95 36.51 10.64
C THR A 159 23.36 37.06 10.82
N GLU A 160 24.37 36.39 10.27
CA GLU A 160 25.76 36.86 10.29
C GLU A 160 25.95 38.15 9.46
N GLU A 161 25.23 38.31 8.35
CA GLU A 161 25.20 39.54 7.54
C GLU A 161 24.51 40.69 8.29
N VAL A 162 23.35 40.43 8.88
CA VAL A 162 22.62 41.39 9.73
C VAL A 162 23.45 41.81 10.95
N GLU A 163 24.28 40.93 11.51
CA GLU A 163 25.20 41.25 12.60
C GLU A 163 26.34 42.19 12.21
N LYS A 164 26.86 42.06 10.98
CA LYS A 164 27.90 42.95 10.45
C LYS A 164 27.40 44.39 10.29
N ASP A 165 26.12 44.59 10.00
CA ASP A 165 25.49 45.91 9.86
C ASP A 165 25.21 46.62 11.20
N ASN A 166 25.74 46.14 12.33
CA ASN A 166 25.45 46.66 13.68
C ASN A 166 23.93 46.70 14.00
N TYR A 167 23.12 45.91 13.29
CA TYR A 167 21.65 45.91 13.35
C TYR A 167 21.09 45.71 14.77
N PHE A 168 21.79 44.96 15.61
CA PHE A 168 21.42 44.70 17.00
C PHE A 168 21.83 45.82 17.97
N LYS A 169 22.86 46.61 17.65
CA LYS A 169 23.29 47.77 18.47
C LYS A 169 22.28 48.92 18.45
N ASN A 170 21.47 49.03 17.38
CA ASN A 170 20.41 50.04 17.23
C ASN A 170 19.03 49.57 17.74
N SER A 171 18.94 48.43 18.42
CA SER A 171 17.67 47.93 18.95
C SER A 171 17.25 48.68 20.23
N GLN A 172 15.96 49.02 20.38
CA GLN A 172 15.44 49.65 21.60
C GLN A 172 15.33 48.69 22.80
N GLY A 173 15.30 47.36 22.57
CA GLY A 173 15.16 46.33 23.62
C GLY A 173 16.47 45.75 24.18
N SER A 174 16.36 44.95 25.25
CA SER A 174 17.48 44.18 25.83
C SER A 174 17.73 42.89 25.03
N ILE A 175 19.00 42.55 24.76
CA ILE A 175 19.39 41.39 23.96
C ILE A 175 20.12 40.36 24.82
N TYR A 176 19.64 39.13 24.79
CA TYR A 176 20.23 37.99 25.46
C TYR A 176 20.47 36.83 24.50
N GLU A 177 21.53 36.07 24.73
CA GLU A 177 21.83 34.82 24.04
C GLU A 177 21.69 33.64 24.98
N PHE A 178 21.07 32.58 24.52
CA PHE A 178 20.90 31.35 25.28
C PHE A 178 21.52 30.19 24.52
N ASP A 179 22.62 29.66 25.06
CA ASP A 179 23.24 28.43 24.56
C ASP A 179 22.35 27.25 24.97
N THR A 180 21.70 26.65 23.99
CA THR A 180 20.79 25.52 24.20
C THR A 180 21.50 24.19 24.45
N LEU A 181 22.81 24.12 24.23
CA LEU A 181 23.64 22.96 24.52
C LEU A 181 24.23 23.05 25.93
N GLN A 182 24.81 24.20 26.28
CA GLN A 182 25.40 24.46 27.60
C GLN A 182 24.37 24.94 28.64
N ASN A 183 23.15 25.22 28.21
CA ASN A 183 22.07 25.74 29.04
C ASN A 183 22.44 27.05 29.76
N LYS A 184 23.19 27.93 29.06
CA LYS A 184 23.81 29.13 29.62
C LYS A 184 23.22 30.38 28.96
N LEU A 185 22.80 31.34 29.79
CA LEU A 185 22.36 32.67 29.35
C LEU A 185 23.54 33.63 29.36
N ASN A 186 23.86 34.21 28.21
CA ASN A 186 24.84 35.27 28.01
C ASN A 186 24.09 36.59 27.77
N ILE A 187 24.62 37.68 28.33
CA ILE A 187 24.04 39.01 28.21
C ILE A 187 24.82 39.75 27.13
N CYS A 188 24.18 40.04 25.99
CA CYS A 188 24.84 40.67 24.85
C CYS A 188 24.69 42.20 24.91
N MET A 189 23.51 42.69 25.30
CA MET A 189 23.24 44.12 25.50
C MET A 189 22.15 44.29 26.54
N ASN A 190 22.43 45.00 27.63
CA ASN A 190 21.51 45.14 28.75
C ASN A 190 21.18 46.61 28.99
N LYS A 191 19.96 47.02 28.64
CA LYS A 191 19.48 48.39 28.90
C LYS A 191 18.79 48.52 30.27
N ASN A 192 18.46 47.41 30.93
CA ASN A 192 17.83 47.39 32.26
C ASN A 192 18.34 46.22 33.13
N THR A 193 19.23 46.54 34.08
CA THR A 193 19.99 45.56 34.89
C THR A 193 19.11 44.59 35.70
N ASN A 194 17.88 44.96 36.04
CA ASN A 194 16.96 44.12 36.83
C ASN A 194 16.32 42.96 36.05
N ASN A 195 16.29 42.99 34.71
CA ASN A 195 15.58 41.99 33.90
C ASN A 195 16.42 40.77 33.54
N ALA A 196 17.74 40.91 33.46
CA ALA A 196 18.66 39.79 33.24
C ALA A 196 18.52 38.72 34.34
N ALA A 197 18.40 39.14 35.61
CA ALA A 197 18.20 38.25 36.74
C ALA A 197 16.82 37.56 36.73
N ARG A 198 15.79 38.25 36.22
CA ARG A 198 14.40 37.75 36.14
C ARG A 198 14.21 36.74 35.01
N ILE A 199 14.78 37.00 33.83
CA ILE A 199 14.81 36.04 32.71
C ILE A 199 15.61 34.80 33.08
N LYS A 200 16.76 34.97 33.75
CA LYS A 200 17.55 33.86 34.28
C LYS A 200 16.75 33.01 35.28
N LYS A 201 16.00 33.64 36.20
CA LYS A 201 15.08 32.94 37.12
C LYS A 201 13.93 32.23 36.40
N ALA A 202 13.32 32.83 35.38
CA ALA A 202 12.24 32.22 34.61
C ALA A 202 12.72 30.98 33.84
N LEU A 203 13.91 31.06 33.23
CA LEU A 203 14.57 29.93 32.57
C LEU A 203 14.92 28.82 33.55
N GLN A 204 15.36 29.16 34.77
CA GLN A 204 15.60 28.19 35.84
C GLN A 204 14.29 27.56 36.37
N TYR A 205 13.20 28.32 36.48
CA TYR A 205 11.91 27.82 36.99
C TYR A 205 11.24 26.83 36.03
N GLY A 206 11.37 27.05 34.72
CA GLY A 206 10.91 26.09 33.69
C GLY A 206 11.64 24.73 33.74
N PHE A 207 12.86 24.69 34.27
CA PHE A 207 13.64 23.46 34.46
C PHE A 207 13.09 22.57 35.58
N PHE A 208 12.66 23.16 36.71
CA PHE A 208 12.21 22.41 37.89
C PHE A 208 10.85 21.72 37.72
N LYS A 209 10.00 22.17 36.78
CA LYS A 209 8.63 21.63 36.62
C LYS A 209 8.54 20.40 35.70
N GLN A 210 9.51 20.17 34.83
CA GLN A 210 9.53 19.00 33.92
C GLN A 210 10.32 17.81 34.47
N ASN A 211 11.19 18.01 35.46
CA ASN A 211 12.02 16.96 36.04
C ASN A 211 11.50 16.53 37.42
N LYS A 212 10.37 15.81 37.46
CA LYS A 212 9.99 15.02 38.65
C LYS A 212 10.30 13.53 38.56
N ASN A 213 10.88 13.03 37.46
CA ASN A 213 11.18 11.61 37.29
C ASN A 213 12.44 11.31 36.46
N PHE A 214 13.49 12.12 36.57
CA PHE A 214 14.80 11.75 36.01
C PHE A 214 15.93 12.37 36.83
N ASN A 215 16.57 11.55 37.66
CA ASN A 215 17.81 11.89 38.34
C ASN A 215 18.97 11.50 37.41
N LEU A 216 19.33 12.41 36.50
CA LEU A 216 20.49 12.30 35.61
C LEU A 216 21.70 13.11 36.12
N GLU A 217 21.61 13.67 37.33
CA GLU A 217 22.71 14.44 37.94
C GLU A 217 23.79 13.57 38.60
N ALA A 218 23.69 12.23 38.56
CA ALA A 218 24.62 11.37 39.28
C ALA A 218 25.64 10.59 38.43
N ILE A 219 25.64 10.67 37.09
CA ILE A 219 26.70 10.05 36.29
C ILE A 219 27.07 10.99 35.15
N GLU A 220 28.09 11.82 35.38
CA GLU A 220 28.67 12.65 34.34
C GLU A 220 29.21 11.74 33.20
N LYS A 221 29.03 12.16 31.94
CA LYS A 221 29.55 11.51 30.73
C LYS A 221 31.04 11.09 30.80
N LYS A 222 31.81 11.69 31.72
CA LYS A 222 33.20 11.31 32.02
C LYS A 222 33.28 9.94 32.72
N GLU A 223 32.40 9.65 33.66
CA GLU A 223 32.37 8.37 34.39
C GLU A 223 31.94 7.22 33.49
N LEU A 224 30.97 7.39 32.59
CA LEU A 224 30.58 6.33 31.65
C LEU A 224 31.74 5.96 30.71
N SER A 225 32.48 6.97 30.24
CA SER A 225 33.69 6.78 29.41
C SER A 225 34.84 6.14 30.20
N GLN A 226 34.96 6.43 31.50
CA GLN A 226 35.93 5.80 32.39
C GLN A 226 35.54 4.37 32.78
N MET A 227 34.25 4.08 32.98
CA MET A 227 33.73 2.74 33.29
C MET A 227 33.90 1.77 32.10
N ILE A 228 33.70 2.26 30.87
CA ILE A 228 33.87 1.47 29.63
C ILE A 228 35.34 1.13 29.36
N LYS A 229 36.30 1.93 29.85
CA LYS A 229 37.72 1.71 29.54
C LYS A 229 38.35 0.50 30.25
N ASN A 230 37.78 0.00 31.34
CA ASN A 230 38.43 -1.01 32.20
C ASN A 230 37.53 -2.20 32.62
N GLN A 231 36.34 -2.43 32.05
CA GLN A 231 35.44 -3.52 32.48
C GLN A 231 34.75 -4.20 31.28
N PHE A 232 34.58 -5.53 31.33
CA PHE A 232 33.79 -6.27 30.33
C PHE A 232 32.31 -5.90 30.48
N VAL A 233 31.75 -5.28 29.44
CA VAL A 233 30.35 -4.84 29.38
C VAL A 233 29.58 -5.77 28.46
N ILE A 234 28.59 -6.50 29.00
CA ILE A 234 27.71 -7.36 28.21
C ILE A 234 26.38 -6.63 28.01
N ALA A 235 26.03 -6.33 26.74
CA ALA A 235 24.78 -5.69 26.36
C ALA A 235 23.76 -6.71 25.83
N ILE A 236 22.57 -6.76 26.42
CA ILE A 236 21.47 -7.67 26.02
C ILE A 236 20.36 -6.86 25.37
N ASP A 237 20.03 -7.18 24.10
CA ASP A 237 19.00 -6.54 23.27
C ASP A 237 17.69 -7.35 23.27
N PHE A 238 16.57 -6.71 23.65
CA PHE A 238 15.23 -7.33 23.72
C PHE A 238 14.19 -6.95 22.64
N ASP A 239 14.50 -6.10 21.65
CA ASP A 239 13.47 -5.59 20.70
C ASP A 239 13.43 -6.31 19.33
N GLY A 240 14.13 -7.42 19.17
CA GLY A 240 13.93 -8.36 18.05
C GLY A 240 13.76 -7.75 16.66
N VAL A 241 14.72 -6.95 16.17
CA VAL A 241 14.83 -6.61 14.73
C VAL A 241 16.31 -6.47 14.34
N ILE A 242 17.01 -7.59 14.14
CA ILE A 242 18.08 -7.72 13.14
C ILE A 242 17.94 -9.12 12.50
N THR A 243 17.74 -9.15 11.19
CA THR A 243 17.92 -10.34 10.36
C THR A 243 19.39 -10.79 10.43
N SER A 244 19.62 -11.94 11.08
CA SER A 244 20.86 -12.74 11.17
C SER A 244 21.96 -12.27 12.13
N PRO A 245 21.93 -12.69 13.42
CA PRO A 245 23.07 -12.57 14.34
C PRO A 245 23.67 -13.91 14.83
N PHE A 246 23.28 -15.07 14.29
CA PHE A 246 23.69 -16.36 14.90
C PHE A 246 24.91 -17.05 14.28
N LYS A 247 25.32 -16.72 13.04
CA LYS A 247 26.57 -17.26 12.46
C LYS A 247 27.84 -16.55 12.95
N LEU A 248 27.73 -15.28 13.34
CA LEU A 248 28.88 -14.49 13.83
C LEU A 248 29.21 -14.72 15.32
N LYS A 249 28.30 -15.31 16.11
CA LYS A 249 28.49 -15.48 17.57
C LYS A 249 29.27 -16.73 17.97
N ALA A 250 29.11 -17.86 17.28
CA ALA A 250 29.77 -19.10 17.67
C ALA A 250 31.30 -19.03 17.49
N LYS A 251 31.76 -18.42 16.39
CA LYS A 251 33.19 -18.20 16.11
C LYS A 251 33.86 -17.32 17.17
N TYR A 252 33.23 -16.18 17.52
CA TYR A 252 33.75 -15.23 18.51
C TYR A 252 33.69 -15.74 19.96
N LEU A 253 32.71 -16.60 20.29
CA LEU A 253 32.58 -17.21 21.62
C LEU A 253 33.51 -18.40 21.82
N ASN A 254 33.85 -19.14 20.75
CA ASN A 254 34.88 -20.17 20.79
C ASN A 254 36.29 -19.57 20.91
N GLU A 255 36.54 -18.40 20.31
CA GLU A 255 37.77 -17.62 20.49
C GLU A 255 37.96 -17.11 21.93
N LEU A 256 36.89 -17.05 22.75
CA LEU A 256 36.93 -16.78 24.19
C LEU A 256 37.01 -18.05 25.06
N GLY A 257 37.23 -19.23 24.46
CA GLY A 257 37.47 -20.49 25.19
C GLY A 257 36.22 -21.27 25.60
N LEU A 258 35.03 -20.93 25.08
CA LEU A 258 33.75 -21.50 25.55
C LEU A 258 33.27 -22.77 24.83
N ASN A 259 34.04 -23.33 23.87
CA ASN A 259 33.83 -24.63 23.21
C ASN A 259 32.37 -25.01 22.90
N LEU A 260 31.64 -24.12 22.23
CA LEU A 260 30.31 -24.36 21.71
C LEU A 260 30.39 -25.00 20.32
N LYS A 261 29.77 -26.15 20.12
CA LYS A 261 29.76 -26.84 18.82
C LYS A 261 28.92 -26.04 17.80
N GLU A 262 29.45 -25.84 16.59
CA GLU A 262 28.85 -25.00 15.53
C GLU A 262 27.51 -25.55 14.97
N ASP A 263 27.20 -26.81 15.25
CA ASP A 263 26.05 -27.55 14.73
C ASP A 263 24.73 -27.30 15.50
N GLN A 264 24.77 -26.66 16.68
CA GLN A 264 23.55 -26.35 17.45
C GLN A 264 22.87 -25.01 17.10
N CYS A 265 23.42 -24.23 16.14
CA CYS A 265 22.92 -22.88 15.83
C CYS A 265 22.48 -22.69 14.37
N GLN A 266 21.82 -23.70 13.79
CA GLN A 266 21.11 -23.50 12.52
C GLN A 266 19.66 -23.07 12.76
N ARG A 267 19.32 -21.92 12.15
CA ARG A 267 18.00 -21.28 12.01
C ARG A 267 16.89 -22.15 11.39
N LYS A 268 17.13 -23.46 11.21
CA LYS A 268 16.22 -24.42 10.58
C LYS A 268 15.09 -24.91 11.50
N ASP A 269 15.18 -24.74 12.82
CA ASP A 269 14.14 -25.26 13.73
C ASP A 269 13.02 -24.25 14.09
N CYS A 270 13.22 -22.94 13.91
CA CYS A 270 12.13 -21.97 14.13
C CYS A 270 11.13 -21.90 12.96
N LEU A 271 11.54 -22.28 11.74
CA LEU A 271 10.63 -22.40 10.60
C LEU A 271 9.82 -23.71 10.63
N LYS A 272 10.24 -24.71 11.42
CA LYS A 272 9.52 -25.98 11.61
C LYS A 272 8.28 -25.88 12.53
N ARG A 273 8.04 -24.75 13.21
CA ARG A 273 6.88 -24.57 14.12
C ARG A 273 5.78 -23.62 13.63
N GLY A 274 5.83 -23.17 12.37
CA GLY A 274 4.65 -22.61 11.70
C GLY A 274 4.02 -21.34 12.30
N ILE A 275 4.79 -20.46 12.95
CA ILE A 275 4.25 -19.19 13.48
C ILE A 275 4.46 -18.08 12.45
N LYS A 276 3.38 -17.47 11.96
CA LYS A 276 3.44 -16.36 10.98
C LYS A 276 3.88 -15.08 11.69
N LEU A 277 4.61 -14.21 10.98
CA LEU A 277 5.09 -12.90 11.47
C LEU A 277 3.93 -11.99 11.95
N GLU A 278 2.70 -12.25 11.50
CA GLU A 278 1.47 -11.56 11.91
C GLU A 278 0.93 -12.04 13.26
N ASP A 279 1.22 -13.28 13.67
CA ASP A 279 0.85 -13.81 14.99
C ASP A 279 1.71 -13.19 16.11
N TYR A 280 2.93 -12.75 15.79
CA TYR A 280 3.81 -12.01 16.70
C TYR A 280 3.26 -10.61 17.03
N LYS A 281 2.56 -9.98 16.07
CA LYS A 281 1.88 -8.68 16.27
C LYS A 281 0.54 -8.82 16.99
N LYS A 282 -0.12 -9.97 16.90
CA LYS A 282 -1.38 -10.23 17.63
C LYS A 282 -1.17 -10.66 19.08
N LYS A 283 -0.13 -11.46 19.39
CA LYS A 283 0.18 -11.85 20.78
C LYS A 283 0.76 -10.71 21.64
N SER A 284 1.36 -9.68 21.04
CA SER A 284 1.91 -8.52 21.78
C SER A 284 0.87 -7.48 22.20
N ILE A 285 -0.38 -7.58 21.72
CA ILE A 285 -1.47 -6.64 22.07
C ILE A 285 -2.45 -7.25 23.10
N GLN A 286 -2.36 -8.55 23.40
CA GLN A 286 -3.30 -9.25 24.28
C GLN A 286 -2.75 -9.62 25.68
N ALA A 287 -1.71 -8.94 26.16
CA ALA A 287 -1.08 -9.20 27.47
C ALA A 287 -1.09 -7.98 28.42
N TYR A 288 -2.14 -7.17 28.43
CA TYR A 288 -2.23 -5.98 29.31
C TYR A 288 -3.49 -5.91 30.19
N THR A 289 -4.05 -7.05 30.58
CA THR A 289 -5.09 -7.09 31.63
C THR A 289 -4.96 -8.37 32.46
N SER A 290 -4.06 -8.36 33.44
CA SER A 290 -3.92 -9.22 34.65
C SER A 290 -2.48 -9.75 34.84
N PRO A 291 -1.96 -9.83 36.08
CA PRO A 291 -0.54 -10.11 36.36
C PRO A 291 -0.22 -11.61 36.24
N PRO A 292 0.76 -12.04 35.43
CA PRO A 292 1.21 -13.43 35.43
C PRO A 292 2.53 -13.55 36.21
N GLN A 293 2.45 -14.20 37.38
CA GLN A 293 3.59 -14.96 37.91
C GLN A 293 3.81 -16.16 36.98
N ASN A 294 5.07 -16.43 36.62
CA ASN A 294 5.55 -17.53 35.77
C ASN A 294 5.38 -17.37 34.25
N LEU A 295 6.32 -16.61 33.65
CA LEU A 295 6.77 -16.83 32.27
C LEU A 295 8.08 -17.63 32.31
N PRO A 296 8.20 -18.78 31.64
CA PRO A 296 9.45 -19.53 31.58
C PRO A 296 10.43 -18.80 30.66
N LEU A 297 11.55 -18.31 31.23
CA LEU A 297 12.74 -17.97 30.44
C LEU A 297 13.25 -19.28 29.82
N GLN A 298 13.59 -19.26 28.52
CA GLN A 298 14.10 -20.43 27.82
C GLN A 298 15.35 -20.97 28.54
N GLU A 299 15.43 -22.29 28.75
CA GLU A 299 16.54 -22.96 29.46
C GLU A 299 17.92 -22.56 28.92
N ASP A 300 18.04 -22.38 27.60
CA ASP A 300 19.27 -21.91 26.91
C ASP A 300 19.75 -20.52 27.38
N PHE A 301 18.83 -19.65 27.80
CA PHE A 301 19.14 -18.30 28.25
C PHE A 301 19.68 -18.28 29.69
N CYS A 302 19.14 -19.15 30.54
CA CYS A 302 19.64 -19.35 31.91
C CYS A 302 21.04 -19.96 31.90
N GLU A 303 21.31 -20.92 31.01
CA GLU A 303 22.61 -21.57 30.88
C GLU A 303 23.72 -20.60 30.43
N ILE A 304 23.39 -19.64 29.54
CA ILE A 304 24.31 -18.57 29.12
C ILE A 304 24.61 -17.60 30.28
N LEU A 305 23.60 -17.24 31.07
CA LEU A 305 23.77 -16.34 32.21
C LEU A 305 24.59 -16.97 33.35
N ASP A 306 24.43 -18.27 33.61
CA ASP A 306 25.23 -18.99 34.59
C ASP A 306 26.70 -19.13 34.17
N LYS A 307 26.98 -19.28 32.86
CA LYS A 307 28.37 -19.27 32.33
C LYS A 307 29.01 -17.87 32.40
N ILE A 308 28.23 -16.81 32.17
CA ILE A 308 28.70 -15.41 32.28
C ILE A 308 29.03 -15.02 33.72
N LYS A 309 28.33 -15.57 34.72
CA LYS A 309 28.54 -15.28 36.14
C LYS A 309 29.96 -15.61 36.63
N ASN A 310 30.65 -16.53 35.96
CA ASN A 310 32.02 -16.94 36.31
C ASN A 310 33.12 -16.06 35.70
N ILE A 311 32.77 -15.04 34.91
CA ILE A 311 33.74 -14.10 34.34
C ILE A 311 33.97 -12.96 35.35
N GLU A 312 35.11 -13.01 36.06
CA GLU A 312 35.50 -12.00 37.06
C GLU A 312 35.43 -10.58 36.48
N ASN A 313 34.83 -9.65 37.26
CA ASN A 313 34.68 -8.22 36.96
C ASN A 313 33.76 -7.82 35.77
N SER A 314 32.91 -8.72 35.27
CA SER A 314 31.91 -8.36 34.26
C SER A 314 30.68 -7.65 34.87
N LYS A 315 30.26 -6.52 34.29
CA LYS A 315 29.00 -5.83 34.63
C LYS A 315 28.04 -5.93 33.44
N ILE A 316 26.85 -6.48 33.67
CA ILE A 316 25.85 -6.64 32.61
C ILE A 316 25.00 -5.38 32.51
N PHE A 317 24.88 -4.81 31.31
CA PHE A 317 24.00 -3.69 31.02
C PHE A 317 22.87 -4.13 30.09
N ILE A 318 21.62 -3.85 30.46
CA ILE A 318 20.46 -4.23 29.63
C ILE A 318 20.12 -3.04 28.74
N VAL A 319 20.05 -3.23 27.42
CA VAL A 319 19.75 -2.13 26.47
C VAL A 319 18.43 -2.42 25.77
N THR A 320 17.40 -1.65 26.12
CA THR A 320 16.03 -1.86 25.62
C THR A 320 15.45 -0.56 25.07
N SER A 321 14.52 -0.65 24.11
CA SER A 321 13.67 0.47 23.71
C SER A 321 12.26 0.45 24.27
N ARG A 322 11.97 -0.54 25.11
CA ARG A 322 10.75 -0.66 25.89
C ARG A 322 11.11 -1.17 27.28
N TYR A 323 10.85 -0.34 28.28
CA TYR A 323 10.98 -0.74 29.67
C TYR A 323 9.64 -1.33 30.12
N ASP A 324 9.47 -2.64 29.95
CA ASP A 324 8.24 -3.37 30.28
C ASP A 324 8.43 -4.35 31.45
N GLN A 325 7.36 -5.07 31.84
CA GLN A 325 7.36 -5.99 32.98
C GLN A 325 8.40 -7.12 32.87
N MET A 326 8.88 -7.42 31.67
CA MET A 326 9.90 -8.44 31.42
C MET A 326 11.30 -7.96 31.83
N VAL A 327 11.61 -6.67 31.59
CA VAL A 327 12.87 -6.05 32.03
C VAL A 327 12.97 -6.03 33.56
N LYS A 328 11.85 -5.75 34.25
CA LYS A 328 11.77 -5.86 35.71
C LYS A 328 11.98 -7.29 36.23
N HIS A 329 11.32 -8.28 35.63
CA HIS A 329 11.52 -9.68 36.01
C HIS A 329 12.96 -10.16 35.78
N LEU A 330 13.62 -9.68 34.71
CA LEU A 330 15.02 -10.00 34.44
C LEU A 330 15.97 -9.32 35.42
N GLU A 331 15.72 -8.05 35.77
CA GLU A 331 16.46 -7.37 36.85
C GLU A 331 16.30 -8.13 38.18
N GLU A 332 15.10 -8.60 38.51
CA GLU A 332 14.82 -9.40 39.70
C GLU A 332 15.50 -10.77 39.64
N TYR A 333 15.48 -11.46 38.50
CA TYR A 333 16.17 -12.74 38.27
C TYR A 333 17.70 -12.60 38.41
N LEU A 334 18.30 -11.61 37.75
CA LEU A 334 19.74 -11.35 37.83
C LEU A 334 20.17 -10.95 39.26
N LYS A 335 19.32 -10.21 39.97
CA LYS A 335 19.53 -9.88 41.39
C LYS A 335 19.41 -11.11 42.29
N TYR A 336 18.44 -12.00 42.02
CA TYR A 336 18.25 -13.28 42.72
C TYR A 336 19.46 -14.21 42.55
N HIS A 337 20.03 -14.29 41.34
CA HIS A 337 21.22 -15.10 41.04
C HIS A 337 22.57 -14.43 41.40
N LYS A 338 22.55 -13.28 42.12
CA LYS A 338 23.73 -12.49 42.55
C LYS A 338 24.64 -11.99 41.42
N ILE A 339 24.11 -11.75 40.22
CA ILE A 339 24.87 -11.20 39.09
C ILE A 339 24.83 -9.66 39.17
N LYS A 340 26.00 -9.00 39.15
CA LYS A 340 26.08 -7.53 39.24
C LYS A 340 25.62 -6.87 37.94
N ILE A 341 24.45 -6.24 37.99
CA ILE A 341 23.92 -5.40 36.90
C ILE A 341 24.64 -4.05 36.95
N GLY A 342 25.23 -3.64 35.83
CA GLY A 342 25.86 -2.33 35.65
C GLY A 342 24.85 -1.20 35.42
N GLY A 343 23.66 -1.52 34.91
CA GLY A 343 22.52 -0.61 34.76
C GLY A 343 21.59 -1.02 33.62
N VAL A 344 20.41 -0.41 33.53
CA VAL A 344 19.50 -0.59 32.39
C VAL A 344 19.39 0.69 31.59
N ILE A 345 19.68 0.59 30.31
CA ILE A 345 19.74 1.69 29.36
C ILE A 345 18.47 1.63 28.51
N ASN A 346 17.53 2.52 28.79
CA ASN A 346 16.30 2.69 28.02
C ASN A 346 16.55 3.70 26.88
N THR A 347 16.43 3.26 25.63
CA THR A 347 16.89 3.99 24.43
C THR A 347 15.80 3.97 23.37
N ASN A 348 15.64 4.97 22.50
CA ASN A 348 14.69 4.77 21.39
C ASN A 348 15.28 3.83 20.30
N LYS A 349 14.41 3.25 19.45
CA LYS A 349 14.80 2.23 18.44
C LYS A 349 15.93 2.71 17.49
N SER A 350 16.09 4.02 17.31
CA SER A 350 17.15 4.65 16.51
C SER A 350 18.47 4.88 17.25
N GLU A 351 18.46 5.14 18.56
CA GLU A 351 19.67 5.37 19.39
C GLU A 351 20.35 4.07 19.81
N LYS A 352 19.58 2.99 19.84
CA LYS A 352 20.00 1.66 20.24
C LYS A 352 21.24 1.15 19.49
N LEU A 353 21.28 1.34 18.17
CA LEU A 353 22.41 0.90 17.34
C LEU A 353 23.70 1.66 17.69
N SER A 354 23.59 2.95 18.01
CA SER A 354 24.72 3.80 18.39
C SER A 354 25.25 3.43 19.77
N ILE A 355 24.38 3.09 20.72
CA ILE A 355 24.77 2.67 22.06
C ILE A 355 25.40 1.27 22.03
N LEU A 356 24.84 0.33 21.26
CA LEU A 356 25.46 -0.99 21.03
C LEU A 356 26.82 -0.87 20.32
N LYS A 357 26.97 0.06 19.37
CA LYS A 357 28.26 0.37 18.72
C LYS A 357 29.26 1.04 19.67
N MET A 358 28.80 1.89 20.60
CA MET A 358 29.67 2.53 21.60
C MET A 358 30.15 1.57 22.69
N ILE A 359 29.30 0.60 23.07
CA ILE A 359 29.64 -0.41 24.07
C ILE A 359 30.64 -1.44 23.51
N ASN A 360 30.65 -1.66 22.19
CA ASN A 360 31.56 -2.58 21.51
C ASN A 360 32.70 -1.82 20.80
N ALA A 361 33.55 -1.13 21.57
CA ALA A 361 34.74 -0.46 21.08
C ALA A 361 35.81 -1.47 20.61
N LYS A 362 35.64 -1.94 19.36
CA LYS A 362 36.60 -2.48 18.38
C LYS A 362 35.92 -3.59 17.56
N ILE A 363 35.27 -3.23 16.46
CA ILE A 363 35.10 -4.14 15.32
C ILE A 363 35.46 -3.38 14.05
N PHE A 364 36.57 -3.79 13.46
CA PHE A 364 36.99 -3.48 12.10
C PHE A 364 35.96 -4.08 11.12
N ILE A 365 35.60 -3.31 10.11
CA ILE A 365 34.85 -3.81 8.95
C ILE A 365 35.87 -4.51 8.07
N ASP A 366 35.88 -5.84 8.06
CA ASP A 366 36.56 -6.63 7.03
C ASP A 366 35.52 -7.47 6.30
N ASP A 367 35.16 -6.99 5.11
CA ASP A 367 34.72 -7.78 3.96
C ASP A 367 35.09 -7.05 2.63
N ASP A 368 36.22 -6.31 2.63
CA ASP A 368 36.80 -5.74 1.39
C ASP A 368 38.35 -5.78 1.35
N ILE A 369 39.02 -6.50 2.26
CA ILE A 369 40.51 -6.61 2.26
C ILE A 369 41.02 -7.98 1.76
N GLU A 370 40.17 -9.02 1.72
CA GLU A 370 40.58 -10.33 1.20
C GLU A 370 40.53 -10.43 -0.34
N ILE A 371 39.72 -9.59 -1.01
CA ILE A 371 39.73 -9.40 -2.47
C ILE A 371 40.92 -8.51 -2.91
N LEU A 372 41.38 -7.60 -2.04
CA LEU A 372 42.57 -6.79 -2.30
C LEU A 372 43.87 -7.56 -2.10
N LYS A 373 43.90 -8.60 -1.25
CA LYS A 373 45.08 -9.48 -1.10
C LYS A 373 45.27 -10.46 -2.25
N GLN A 374 44.20 -10.92 -2.91
CA GLN A 374 44.32 -11.77 -4.11
C GLN A 374 44.70 -11.01 -5.39
N ILE A 375 44.57 -9.68 -5.41
CA ILE A 375 44.98 -8.84 -6.55
C ILE A 375 46.41 -8.30 -6.38
N ILE A 376 46.98 -8.38 -5.18
CA ILE A 376 48.28 -7.78 -4.82
C ILE A 376 49.41 -8.81 -4.65
N ASP A 377 49.13 -10.12 -4.72
CA ASP A 377 50.17 -11.17 -4.70
C ASP A 377 50.58 -11.71 -6.10
N GLU A 378 50.22 -11.02 -7.17
CA GLU A 378 50.92 -11.15 -8.47
C GLU A 378 51.43 -9.78 -8.93
N GLU A 379 52.35 -9.21 -8.16
CA GLU A 379 53.30 -8.23 -8.70
C GLU A 379 54.32 -8.95 -9.61
N SER A 380 54.48 -8.41 -10.81
CA SER A 380 55.81 -8.29 -11.40
C SER A 380 56.21 -6.82 -11.48
N SER A 381 56.71 -6.32 -10.33
CA SER A 381 57.99 -5.60 -10.19
C SER A 381 58.12 -4.17 -10.79
N PRO A 382 59.16 -3.38 -10.44
CA PRO A 382 59.25 -2.58 -9.21
C PRO A 382 59.72 -1.13 -9.48
N SER A 383 59.23 -0.14 -8.71
CA SER A 383 60.06 0.95 -8.16
C SER A 383 59.20 2.01 -7.44
N LYS A 384 59.69 2.44 -6.28
CA LYS A 384 59.28 3.61 -5.44
C LYS A 384 58.33 3.37 -4.26
N ILE A 385 58.72 2.45 -3.38
CA ILE A 385 58.51 2.56 -1.92
C ILE A 385 59.76 3.22 -1.32
N ASP A 386 59.89 4.55 -1.44
CA ASP A 386 61.01 5.26 -0.76
C ASP A 386 60.75 6.74 -0.43
N LYS A 387 59.49 7.17 -0.33
CA LYS A 387 59.17 8.55 0.11
C LYS A 387 57.90 8.64 0.97
N LEU A 388 57.84 7.89 2.08
CA LEU A 388 56.74 8.02 3.03
C LEU A 388 57.13 8.00 4.52
N ILE A 389 58.30 8.57 4.88
CA ILE A 389 58.58 9.03 6.25
C ILE A 389 59.47 10.28 6.20
N PHE A 390 58.91 11.50 6.35
CA PHE A 390 59.47 12.58 7.19
C PHE A 390 58.60 13.86 7.19
N TYR A 391 58.55 14.54 8.34
CA TYR A 391 57.96 15.86 8.65
C TYR A 391 56.51 15.95 9.17
N LYS A 392 56.37 15.43 10.39
CA LYS A 392 55.87 16.17 11.55
C LYS A 392 56.87 17.30 11.90
N ASN A 393 56.37 18.49 12.24
CA ASN A 393 57.07 19.69 12.78
C ASN A 393 57.42 20.80 11.79
N ALA A 394 57.01 22.02 12.18
CA ALA A 394 57.61 23.33 11.92
C ALA A 394 58.03 23.61 10.46
N GLY A 395 57.41 24.52 9.74
CA GLY A 395 56.94 25.82 10.18
C GLY A 395 57.21 26.78 9.04
N ASN A 396 56.52 27.91 9.05
CA ASN A 396 56.93 29.17 8.46
C ASN A 396 57.50 29.21 7.03
N LYS A 397 56.88 30.13 6.30
CA LYS A 397 57.47 31.06 5.34
C LYS A 397 57.58 30.61 3.88
N SER A 398 57.00 31.50 3.09
CA SER A 398 57.54 32.10 1.88
C SER A 398 57.77 31.19 0.68
N GLU A 399 57.01 31.50 -0.38
CA GLU A 399 57.55 31.85 -1.69
C GLU A 399 58.80 31.09 -2.13
N GLN A 400 58.57 30.14 -3.03
CA GLN A 400 59.40 29.74 -4.19
C GLN A 400 59.42 28.22 -4.34
N LYS A 401 58.32 27.68 -4.89
CA LYS A 401 58.29 26.50 -5.78
C LYS A 401 56.87 26.23 -6.30
N LEU A 402 56.24 27.30 -6.81
CA LEU A 402 54.96 27.27 -7.53
C LEU A 402 55.17 27.35 -9.06
N SER A 403 56.36 26.99 -9.54
CA SER A 403 56.75 27.02 -10.96
C SER A 403 56.99 25.63 -11.57
N THR A 404 56.62 24.55 -10.87
CA THR A 404 56.79 23.18 -11.41
C THR A 404 55.59 22.25 -11.13
N PHE A 405 54.44 22.82 -10.78
CA PHE A 405 53.14 22.11 -10.71
C PHE A 405 52.12 22.68 -11.72
N VAL A 406 52.58 23.57 -12.63
CA VAL A 406 51.78 24.23 -13.67
C VAL A 406 51.88 23.51 -15.02
N GLU A 407 52.66 22.42 -15.14
CA GLU A 407 52.79 21.67 -16.40
C GLU A 407 52.03 20.34 -16.46
N GLU A 408 51.50 19.81 -15.34
CA GLU A 408 50.70 18.56 -15.35
C GLU A 408 49.20 18.74 -15.05
N VAL A 409 48.73 19.97 -14.80
CA VAL A 409 47.27 20.29 -14.76
C VAL A 409 46.79 20.92 -16.09
N ASN A 410 47.67 21.06 -17.08
CA ASN A 410 47.36 21.71 -18.35
C ASN A 410 46.83 20.81 -19.47
N ASN A 411 46.31 19.61 -19.15
CA ASN A 411 45.71 18.71 -20.15
C ASN A 411 44.21 18.45 -20.01
N TRP A 412 43.46 19.41 -19.45
CA TRP A 412 41.98 19.40 -19.46
C TRP A 412 41.36 20.64 -20.14
N SER A 413 42.12 21.31 -21.02
CA SER A 413 41.62 22.44 -21.85
C SER A 413 41.25 22.03 -23.29
N GLU A 414 41.62 20.84 -23.77
CA GLU A 414 41.26 20.35 -25.12
C GLU A 414 39.86 19.71 -25.22
N VAL A 415 39.21 19.35 -24.10
CA VAL A 415 37.85 18.76 -24.13
C VAL A 415 36.75 19.80 -23.96
N TRP A 416 37.04 20.94 -23.32
CA TRP A 416 36.05 22.00 -23.11
C TRP A 416 36.00 23.06 -24.23
N GLN A 417 37.04 23.17 -25.07
CA GLN A 417 37.06 24.10 -26.22
C GLN A 417 36.48 23.51 -27.53
N ARG A 418 36.02 22.25 -27.54
CA ARG A 418 35.44 21.62 -28.74
C ARG A 418 33.91 21.62 -28.83
N ILE A 419 33.16 22.11 -27.84
CA ILE A 419 31.68 22.02 -27.88
C ILE A 419 30.92 23.35 -27.80
N ASN A 420 31.54 24.52 -27.50
CA ASN A 420 30.69 25.71 -27.35
C ASN A 420 31.24 27.09 -27.75
N TYR A 421 31.96 27.24 -28.87
CA TYR A 421 32.04 28.56 -29.53
C TYR A 421 32.45 28.51 -31.01
N LYS A 422 31.49 28.24 -31.90
CA LYS A 422 31.49 28.72 -33.31
C LYS A 422 30.11 28.49 -33.95
N ILE A 423 29.24 29.49 -33.82
CA ILE A 423 28.63 30.28 -34.92
C ILE A 423 27.42 31.04 -34.35
N VAL A 424 27.67 32.25 -33.89
CA VAL A 424 26.82 33.42 -34.14
C VAL A 424 27.58 34.26 -35.16
N LYS A 425 26.87 34.75 -36.18
CA LYS A 425 27.27 35.53 -37.35
C LYS A 425 27.63 34.70 -38.59
N GLY A 426 26.77 34.90 -39.59
CA GLY A 426 26.59 34.02 -40.74
C GLY A 426 27.76 33.99 -41.72
N LYS A 427 27.90 32.83 -42.36
CA LYS A 427 28.03 32.66 -43.80
C LYS A 427 27.89 31.17 -44.14
N SER A 428 27.00 30.89 -45.09
CA SER A 428 26.92 29.68 -45.92
C SER A 428 26.54 28.35 -45.24
N LEU A 429 25.24 28.19 -44.96
CA LEU A 429 24.55 26.93 -44.65
C LEU A 429 24.46 25.92 -45.83
N LYS A 430 25.12 26.17 -46.97
CA LYS A 430 24.96 25.38 -48.21
C LYS A 430 25.94 24.19 -48.37
N LYS A 431 26.92 23.99 -47.47
CA LYS A 431 28.00 22.99 -47.67
C LYS A 431 28.01 21.79 -46.70
N ILE A 432 27.16 21.78 -45.67
CA ILE A 432 26.99 20.64 -44.74
C ILE A 432 25.69 19.86 -45.07
N MET A 433 25.18 20.03 -46.30
CA MET A 433 24.16 19.16 -46.87
C MET A 433 24.81 18.33 -47.97
N LYS A 434 25.32 17.13 -47.67
CA LYS A 434 25.24 15.97 -48.60
C LYS A 434 25.80 14.67 -48.01
N LYS A 435 24.89 13.68 -48.01
CA LYS A 435 25.03 12.20 -48.05
C LYS A 435 25.56 11.55 -46.75
N SER A 436 24.80 10.67 -46.10
CA SER A 436 24.28 9.38 -46.63
C SER A 436 23.17 8.79 -45.69
N PRO A 437 22.57 7.62 -45.92
CA PRO A 437 21.51 7.29 -46.90
C PRO A 437 20.26 6.66 -46.22
N LEU A 438 19.20 6.44 -47.02
CA LEU A 438 17.86 5.90 -46.67
C LEU A 438 16.84 6.93 -46.15
N MET A 439 16.35 7.73 -47.08
CA MET A 439 15.06 8.40 -46.97
C MET A 439 13.94 7.35 -47.02
N ASN A 440 13.38 6.99 -45.87
CA ASN A 440 12.00 6.52 -45.80
C ASN A 440 11.08 7.74 -45.74
N LYS A 441 10.14 7.82 -46.69
CA LYS A 441 9.30 9.00 -46.98
C LYS A 441 8.03 9.14 -46.12
N ASN A 442 7.84 8.29 -45.11
CA ASN A 442 6.60 8.27 -44.30
C ASN A 442 6.91 8.37 -42.80
N LYS A 443 7.25 9.58 -42.32
CA LYS A 443 7.27 9.89 -40.89
C LYS A 443 5.86 10.24 -40.42
N ASN A 444 5.24 9.42 -39.56
CA ASN A 444 3.78 9.45 -39.34
C ASN A 444 3.33 9.89 -37.93
N ALA A 445 4.23 9.97 -36.93
CA ALA A 445 3.84 10.44 -35.60
C ALA A 445 4.93 11.20 -34.82
N ILE A 446 4.54 12.28 -34.13
CA ILE A 446 5.33 13.00 -33.14
C ILE A 446 4.67 12.84 -31.77
N ILE A 447 5.43 12.34 -30.78
CA ILE A 447 4.98 12.27 -29.39
C ILE A 447 5.70 13.36 -28.57
N LEU A 448 4.91 14.28 -28.00
CA LEU A 448 5.41 15.35 -27.12
C LEU A 448 5.49 14.84 -25.68
N ALA A 449 6.64 14.28 -25.30
CA ALA A 449 6.92 13.78 -23.96
C ALA A 449 7.38 14.91 -23.01
N ALA A 450 6.59 15.99 -22.93
CA ALA A 450 6.93 17.23 -22.23
C ALA A 450 6.18 17.44 -20.89
N GLY A 451 5.17 16.61 -20.59
CA GLY A 451 4.26 16.78 -19.44
C GLY A 451 4.82 16.31 -18.09
N LEU A 452 4.91 17.22 -17.11
CA LEU A 452 5.26 16.90 -15.73
C LEU A 452 4.05 16.45 -14.91
N GLY A 453 4.17 15.31 -14.21
CA GLY A 453 3.17 14.76 -13.29
C GLY A 453 3.13 15.51 -11.96
N THR A 454 2.94 16.83 -11.99
CA THR A 454 2.99 17.67 -10.78
C THR A 454 1.84 17.42 -9.81
N ARG A 455 0.71 16.89 -10.32
CA ARG A 455 -0.52 16.59 -9.58
C ARG A 455 -0.70 15.09 -9.27
N MET A 456 0.26 14.24 -9.63
CA MET A 456 0.25 12.80 -9.32
C MET A 456 0.86 12.57 -7.93
N GLU A 457 0.14 11.92 -7.01
CA GLU A 457 0.52 11.84 -5.60
C GLU A 457 1.57 10.76 -5.27
N GLY A 458 2.55 11.13 -4.43
CA GLY A 458 3.29 10.21 -3.57
C GLY A 458 4.78 10.02 -3.90
N LYS A 459 5.67 10.56 -3.06
CA LYS A 459 7.13 10.26 -2.98
C LYS A 459 8.03 10.90 -4.05
N GLY A 460 8.35 12.19 -3.88
CA GLY A 460 9.72 12.74 -4.03
C GLY A 460 10.51 12.58 -5.34
N LYS A 461 10.02 11.88 -6.36
CA LYS A 461 10.61 11.77 -7.70
C LYS A 461 9.68 12.47 -8.68
N ILE A 462 10.21 13.42 -9.43
CA ILE A 462 9.50 14.02 -10.57
C ILE A 462 9.58 13.00 -11.70
N ILE A 463 8.60 12.11 -11.77
CA ILE A 463 8.47 11.20 -12.92
C ILE A 463 7.63 11.94 -13.98
N PRO A 464 8.14 12.13 -15.21
CA PRO A 464 7.34 12.57 -16.35
C PRO A 464 6.09 11.69 -16.47
N LYS A 465 4.91 12.28 -16.73
CA LYS A 465 3.64 11.50 -16.73
C LYS A 465 3.70 10.31 -17.68
N CYS A 466 4.32 10.50 -18.84
CA CYS A 466 4.52 9.45 -19.85
C CYS A 466 5.37 8.25 -19.36
N LEU A 467 6.14 8.41 -18.28
CA LEU A 467 6.95 7.36 -17.63
C LEU A 467 6.26 6.71 -16.41
N ILE A 468 4.99 7.03 -16.15
CA ILE A 468 4.22 6.31 -15.13
C ILE A 468 4.05 4.86 -15.57
N GLU A 469 4.43 3.93 -14.69
CA GLU A 469 4.32 2.49 -14.94
C GLU A 469 3.00 1.94 -14.42
N ILE A 470 2.31 1.17 -15.26
CA ILE A 470 1.14 0.37 -14.92
C ILE A 470 1.39 -1.05 -15.43
N ASN A 471 1.37 -2.05 -14.54
CA ASN A 471 1.76 -3.44 -14.82
C ASN A 471 3.14 -3.54 -15.50
N ASN A 472 4.18 -2.97 -14.87
CA ASN A 472 5.59 -2.98 -15.31
C ASN A 472 5.89 -2.33 -16.67
N LYS A 473 4.97 -1.50 -17.19
CA LYS A 473 5.11 -0.85 -18.49
C LYS A 473 4.71 0.62 -18.44
N THR A 474 5.53 1.50 -19.01
CA THR A 474 5.25 2.93 -19.03
C THR A 474 4.16 3.28 -20.05
N LEU A 475 3.49 4.41 -19.85
CA LEU A 475 2.48 4.90 -20.80
C LEU A 475 3.08 5.18 -22.19
N LEU A 476 4.31 5.70 -22.23
CA LEU A 476 5.02 5.98 -23.47
C LEU A 476 5.31 4.69 -24.25
N GLU A 477 5.76 3.64 -23.57
CA GLU A 477 5.97 2.33 -24.19
C GLU A 477 4.67 1.76 -24.77
N ARG A 478 3.58 1.81 -23.99
CA ARG A 478 2.26 1.35 -24.43
C ARG A 478 1.78 2.09 -25.69
N LYS A 479 2.02 3.40 -25.73
CA LYS A 479 1.66 4.25 -26.87
C LYS A 479 2.47 3.91 -28.11
N ILE A 480 3.79 3.82 -27.99
CA ILE A 480 4.68 3.46 -29.11
C ILE A 480 4.29 2.09 -29.69
N GLU A 481 4.02 1.10 -28.84
CA GLU A 481 3.56 -0.21 -29.30
C GLU A 481 2.18 -0.18 -29.95
N LEU A 482 1.25 0.60 -29.42
CA LEU A 482 -0.08 0.75 -30.01
C LEU A 482 0.02 1.35 -31.42
N LEU A 483 0.86 2.38 -31.60
CA LEU A 483 1.12 3.00 -32.90
C LEU A 483 1.74 1.99 -33.86
N LYS A 484 2.80 1.28 -33.44
CA LYS A 484 3.45 0.24 -34.26
C LYS A 484 2.50 -0.89 -34.67
N LYS A 485 1.67 -1.38 -33.75
CA LYS A 485 0.63 -2.39 -34.03
C LYS A 485 -0.40 -1.93 -35.08
N ASN A 486 -0.59 -0.62 -35.23
CA ASN A 486 -1.50 -0.03 -36.22
C ASN A 486 -0.74 0.52 -37.45
N LYS A 487 0.48 0.02 -37.73
CA LYS A 487 1.29 0.36 -38.91
C LYS A 487 1.77 1.82 -38.96
N ILE A 488 1.93 2.45 -37.80
CA ILE A 488 2.63 3.73 -37.66
C ILE A 488 4.05 3.40 -37.22
N GLU A 489 4.98 3.39 -38.18
CA GLU A 489 6.32 2.81 -37.98
C GLU A 489 7.42 3.83 -37.72
N ASP A 490 7.23 5.11 -38.07
CA ASP A 490 8.22 6.18 -37.87
C ASP A 490 7.71 7.21 -36.85
N ILE A 491 8.14 6.98 -35.62
CA ILE A 491 7.69 7.66 -34.41
C ILE A 491 8.85 8.48 -33.85
N SER A 492 8.66 9.80 -33.82
CA SER A 492 9.59 10.75 -33.20
C SER A 492 9.12 11.11 -31.80
N VAL A 493 9.95 10.91 -30.79
CA VAL A 493 9.66 11.28 -29.40
C VAL A 493 10.46 12.53 -29.04
N VAL A 494 9.76 13.60 -28.64
CA VAL A 494 10.39 14.84 -28.18
C VAL A 494 10.31 14.92 -26.66
N ILE A 495 11.45 14.86 -25.98
CA ILE A 495 11.56 15.06 -24.53
C ILE A 495 11.60 16.56 -24.24
N GLY A 496 10.58 17.06 -23.56
CA GLY A 496 10.44 18.47 -23.16
C GLY A 496 10.93 18.76 -21.73
N SER A 497 10.30 19.74 -21.05
CA SER A 497 10.78 20.36 -19.81
C SER A 497 11.38 19.39 -18.76
N LYS A 498 12.63 19.66 -18.37
CA LYS A 498 13.48 18.88 -17.44
C LYS A 498 13.94 17.51 -17.98
N GLY A 499 14.59 17.51 -19.14
CA GLY A 499 15.34 16.34 -19.66
C GLY A 499 16.28 15.69 -18.61
N GLU A 500 16.78 16.48 -17.65
CA GLU A 500 17.54 16.00 -16.47
C GLU A 500 16.78 15.02 -15.55
N CYS A 501 15.44 15.00 -15.57
CA CYS A 501 14.62 14.03 -14.82
C CYS A 501 14.53 12.67 -15.52
N TRP A 502 14.98 12.58 -16.77
CA TRP A 502 15.14 11.31 -17.48
C TRP A 502 16.51 10.73 -17.15
N ASN A 503 16.53 9.61 -16.43
CA ASN A 503 17.77 8.89 -16.22
C ASN A 503 18.24 8.23 -17.54
N GLN A 504 19.54 7.94 -17.63
CA GLN A 504 20.13 7.34 -18.82
C GLN A 504 19.42 6.02 -19.22
N LYS A 505 19.04 5.20 -18.22
CA LYS A 505 18.30 3.95 -18.43
C LYS A 505 16.99 4.14 -19.19
N ASN A 506 16.20 5.16 -18.86
CA ASN A 506 14.92 5.44 -19.52
C ASN A 506 15.12 6.03 -20.92
N VAL A 507 16.13 6.88 -21.11
CA VAL A 507 16.53 7.39 -22.43
C VAL A 507 16.93 6.23 -23.34
N ASP A 508 17.78 5.32 -22.86
CA ASP A 508 18.22 4.15 -23.63
C ASP A 508 17.06 3.19 -23.93
N LYS A 509 16.13 3.00 -22.98
CA LYS A 509 14.92 2.18 -23.16
C LYS A 509 14.04 2.74 -24.28
N ILE A 510 13.77 4.05 -24.29
CA ILE A 510 12.96 4.69 -25.33
C ILE A 510 13.69 4.70 -26.68
N ARG A 511 15.00 4.98 -26.70
CA ARG A 511 15.82 4.98 -27.92
C ARG A 511 15.80 3.63 -28.65
N LYS A 512 15.57 2.52 -27.94
CA LYS A 512 15.42 1.18 -28.55
C LYS A 512 14.07 0.95 -29.23
N ILE A 513 13.03 1.71 -28.87
CA ILE A 513 11.65 1.46 -29.31
C ILE A 513 11.08 2.57 -30.19
N CYS A 514 11.63 3.78 -30.17
CA CYS A 514 11.30 4.86 -31.11
C CYS A 514 12.36 5.03 -32.19
N ASP A 515 11.99 5.64 -33.31
CA ASP A 515 12.88 5.79 -34.47
C ASP A 515 13.75 7.04 -34.35
N ASN A 516 13.21 8.12 -33.76
CA ASN A 516 13.95 9.34 -33.49
C ASN A 516 13.66 9.86 -32.08
N LEU A 517 14.71 10.13 -31.30
CA LEU A 517 14.62 10.71 -29.97
C LEU A 517 15.24 12.10 -29.97
N ILE A 518 14.43 13.12 -29.71
CA ILE A 518 14.82 14.53 -29.70
C ILE A 518 14.75 15.05 -28.27
N ILE A 519 15.79 15.73 -27.81
CA ILE A 519 15.87 16.28 -26.45
C ILE A 519 15.90 17.81 -26.54
N ASN A 520 14.92 18.48 -25.93
CA ASN A 520 14.92 19.93 -25.82
C ASN A 520 15.85 20.36 -24.68
N PHE A 521 16.94 21.05 -24.99
CA PHE A 521 17.88 21.58 -23.98
C PHE A 521 17.52 22.99 -23.50
N ASP A 522 16.65 23.72 -24.21
CA ASP A 522 16.31 25.13 -23.96
C ASP A 522 15.07 25.30 -23.04
N ASN A 523 14.81 24.34 -22.17
CA ASN A 523 13.55 24.20 -21.43
C ASN A 523 13.23 25.33 -20.44
N ASN A 524 14.20 26.19 -20.10
CA ASN A 524 13.99 27.32 -19.20
C ASN A 524 13.36 28.55 -19.88
N ILE A 525 13.34 28.58 -21.22
CA ILE A 525 12.88 29.73 -22.02
C ILE A 525 11.72 29.33 -22.94
N THR A 526 11.51 28.03 -23.18
CA THR A 526 10.62 27.49 -24.21
C THR A 526 9.55 26.54 -23.64
N ASN A 527 8.42 26.38 -24.35
CA ASN A 527 7.24 25.59 -23.94
C ASN A 527 6.90 24.50 -24.99
N ASN A 528 5.76 23.81 -24.85
CA ASN A 528 5.31 22.71 -25.73
C ASN A 528 5.37 23.06 -27.23
N THR A 529 5.08 24.31 -27.61
CA THR A 529 5.15 24.77 -29.01
C THR A 529 6.55 24.68 -29.60
N TYR A 530 7.58 25.00 -28.81
CA TYR A 530 8.97 24.86 -29.26
C TYR A 530 9.39 23.37 -29.33
N SER A 531 8.96 22.54 -28.37
CA SER A 531 9.18 21.09 -28.46
C SER A 531 8.52 20.49 -29.71
N LEU A 532 7.31 20.95 -30.05
CA LEU A 532 6.66 20.59 -31.31
C LEU A 532 7.49 21.05 -32.52
N LEU A 533 7.99 22.28 -32.53
CA LEU A 533 8.86 22.78 -33.61
C LEU A 533 10.12 21.92 -33.77
N LEU A 534 10.77 21.51 -32.68
CA LEU A 534 11.94 20.63 -32.72
C LEU A 534 11.60 19.29 -33.39
N GLY A 535 10.46 18.69 -33.04
CA GLY A 535 9.94 17.50 -33.73
C GLY A 535 9.69 17.73 -35.22
N LEU A 536 9.10 18.87 -35.57
CA LEU A 536 8.79 19.23 -36.95
C LEU A 536 10.03 19.56 -37.80
N ARG A 537 11.15 20.00 -37.20
CA ARG A 537 12.40 20.31 -37.91
C ARG A 537 13.00 19.06 -38.56
N GLU A 538 12.88 17.91 -37.89
CA GLU A 538 13.33 16.60 -38.40
C GLU A 538 12.45 16.05 -39.53
N ILE A 539 11.36 16.75 -39.87
CA ILE A 539 10.44 16.40 -40.96
C ILE A 539 10.53 17.48 -42.06
N PRO A 540 11.49 17.41 -42.99
CA PRO A 540 11.68 18.43 -44.02
C PRO A 540 10.47 18.56 -44.97
N GLY A 541 9.71 17.47 -45.16
CA GLY A 541 8.43 17.39 -45.86
C GLY A 541 7.76 16.04 -45.56
N THR A 542 6.47 15.88 -45.88
CA THR A 542 5.73 14.61 -45.68
C THR A 542 4.89 14.26 -46.92
N GLU A 543 4.85 12.96 -47.26
CA GLU A 543 3.94 12.39 -48.26
C GLU A 543 2.65 11.81 -47.62
N SER A 544 2.53 11.91 -46.30
CA SER A 544 1.45 11.33 -45.49
C SER A 544 0.98 12.29 -44.39
N ASP A 545 -0.20 12.02 -43.84
CA ASP A 545 -0.74 12.76 -42.70
C ASP A 545 0.14 12.56 -41.46
N ILE A 546 0.25 13.60 -40.63
CA ILE A 546 1.08 13.56 -39.43
C ILE A 546 0.22 13.56 -38.19
N LEU A 547 0.45 12.57 -37.33
CA LEU A 547 -0.20 12.45 -36.02
C LEU A 547 0.68 13.09 -34.93
N ILE A 548 0.16 14.04 -34.17
CA ILE A 548 0.85 14.67 -33.04
C ILE A 548 0.09 14.31 -31.77
N ILE A 549 0.80 13.79 -30.76
CA ILE A 549 0.21 13.21 -29.56
C ILE A 549 0.95 13.69 -28.32
N ASP A 550 0.22 14.19 -27.33
CA ASP A 550 0.77 14.50 -26.02
C ASP A 550 1.16 13.22 -25.25
N GLY A 551 2.28 13.28 -24.53
CA GLY A 551 2.87 12.12 -23.85
C GLY A 551 2.02 11.54 -22.72
N ASP A 552 1.10 12.32 -22.15
CA ASP A 552 0.28 11.98 -20.98
C ASP A 552 -1.14 11.48 -21.29
N LEU A 553 -1.45 11.30 -22.57
CA LEU A 553 -2.72 10.74 -23.03
C LEU A 553 -2.65 9.22 -23.23
N ILE A 554 -3.69 8.49 -22.84
CA ILE A 554 -3.91 7.07 -23.17
C ILE A 554 -5.21 6.92 -23.95
N PHE A 555 -5.18 6.07 -24.98
CA PHE A 555 -6.32 5.80 -25.85
C PHE A 555 -6.31 4.34 -26.32
N ASP A 556 -7.49 3.83 -26.64
CA ASP A 556 -7.62 2.47 -27.14
C ASP A 556 -7.31 2.34 -28.66
N ALA A 557 -7.35 1.13 -29.21
CA ALA A 557 -7.08 0.92 -30.63
C ALA A 557 -8.24 1.38 -31.53
N LYS A 558 -9.46 1.45 -30.98
CA LYS A 558 -10.66 1.92 -31.66
C LYS A 558 -10.60 3.44 -31.83
N THR A 559 -10.22 4.18 -30.78
CA THR A 559 -9.98 5.63 -30.84
C THR A 559 -8.93 5.98 -31.88
N LEU A 560 -7.81 5.25 -31.91
CA LEU A 560 -6.78 5.49 -32.94
C LEU A 560 -7.32 5.27 -34.36
N LYS A 561 -8.09 4.20 -34.56
CA LYS A 561 -8.70 3.92 -35.87
C LYS A 561 -9.70 5.01 -36.27
N GLU A 562 -10.55 5.45 -35.35
CA GLU A 562 -11.52 6.54 -35.59
C GLU A 562 -10.83 7.83 -36.02
N ILE A 563 -9.70 8.19 -35.40
CA ILE A 563 -8.89 9.35 -35.79
C ILE A 563 -8.34 9.15 -37.21
N LEU A 564 -7.65 8.03 -37.47
CA LEU A 564 -7.00 7.78 -38.76
C LEU A 564 -7.98 7.65 -39.93
N SER A 565 -9.16 7.07 -39.68
CA SER A 565 -10.20 6.83 -40.69
C SER A 565 -11.15 8.00 -40.90
N HIS A 566 -11.01 9.09 -40.14
CA HIS A 566 -11.92 10.23 -40.25
C HIS A 566 -11.89 10.84 -41.67
N GLU A 567 -13.05 11.32 -42.14
CA GLU A 567 -13.21 11.88 -43.48
C GLU A 567 -12.35 13.15 -43.66
N ASN A 568 -12.40 14.03 -42.66
CA ASN A 568 -11.48 15.16 -42.56
C ASN A 568 -10.14 14.70 -41.98
N LYS A 569 -9.03 15.04 -42.64
CA LYS A 569 -7.66 14.64 -42.25
C LYS A 569 -6.94 15.64 -41.34
N THR A 570 -7.36 16.90 -41.33
CA THR A 570 -6.85 17.93 -40.41
C THR A 570 -7.82 18.08 -39.25
N ILE A 571 -7.56 17.36 -38.16
CA ILE A 571 -8.47 17.22 -37.03
C ILE A 571 -7.77 17.35 -35.68
N ILE A 572 -8.53 17.79 -34.68
CA ILE A 572 -8.13 17.79 -33.28
C ILE A 572 -9.11 16.97 -32.45
N LEU A 573 -8.60 16.25 -31.47
CA LEU A 573 -9.42 15.54 -30.49
C LEU A 573 -9.93 16.54 -29.44
N SER A 574 -11.21 16.48 -29.11
CA SER A 574 -11.78 17.34 -28.06
C SER A 574 -12.80 16.60 -27.18
N GLU A 575 -13.09 17.16 -26.00
CA GLU A 575 -14.07 16.61 -25.05
C GLU A 575 -15.11 17.65 -24.59
N LYS A 576 -16.31 17.15 -24.27
CA LYS A 576 -17.37 17.94 -23.63
C LYS A 576 -17.09 18.00 -22.12
N GLN A 577 -16.67 19.14 -21.60
CA GLN A 577 -16.47 19.35 -20.15
C GLN A 577 -17.22 20.57 -19.62
N ASN A 578 -17.56 20.52 -18.32
CA ASN A 578 -18.24 21.60 -17.61
C ASN A 578 -17.38 22.86 -17.53
N VAL A 579 -18.05 24.02 -17.60
CA VAL A 579 -17.47 25.37 -17.53
C VAL A 579 -16.59 25.50 -16.28
N GLY A 580 -15.26 25.52 -16.45
CA GLY A 580 -14.29 25.68 -15.35
C GLY A 580 -13.03 24.82 -15.41
N ALA A 581 -12.92 23.87 -16.34
CA ALA A 581 -11.74 23.01 -16.44
C ALA A 581 -10.51 23.70 -17.08
N PRO A 582 -9.29 23.40 -16.59
CA PRO A 582 -8.04 23.98 -17.13
C PRO A 582 -7.64 23.31 -18.46
N GLY A 583 -7.37 24.11 -19.50
CA GLY A 583 -6.94 23.64 -20.82
C GLY A 583 -7.20 24.66 -21.92
N ASN A 584 -6.82 24.36 -23.17
CA ASN A 584 -7.27 25.15 -24.32
C ASN A 584 -8.71 24.81 -24.64
N ARG A 585 -9.55 25.82 -24.70
CA ARG A 585 -10.93 25.71 -25.18
C ARG A 585 -10.93 25.72 -26.69
N VAL A 586 -11.89 25.00 -27.26
CA VAL A 586 -12.11 24.89 -28.70
C VAL A 586 -13.56 25.29 -28.95
N MET A 587 -13.77 26.32 -29.75
CA MET A 587 -15.10 26.69 -30.21
C MET A 587 -15.33 26.06 -31.58
N ILE A 588 -16.46 25.38 -31.75
CA ILE A 588 -16.85 24.74 -33.01
C ILE A 588 -18.21 25.24 -33.50
N ASP A 589 -18.41 25.17 -34.81
CA ASP A 589 -19.72 25.35 -35.44
C ASP A 589 -20.56 24.05 -35.41
N THR A 590 -21.79 24.12 -35.96
CA THR A 590 -22.73 22.99 -36.04
C THR A 590 -22.24 21.82 -36.88
N TYR A 591 -21.20 22.00 -37.69
CA TYR A 591 -20.59 20.96 -38.53
C TYR A 591 -19.28 20.43 -37.94
N GLY A 592 -18.91 20.85 -36.72
CA GLY A 592 -17.69 20.43 -36.04
C GLY A 592 -16.42 21.14 -36.51
N LYS A 593 -16.54 22.19 -37.34
CA LYS A 593 -15.40 23.00 -37.75
C LYS A 593 -14.95 23.90 -36.60
N VAL A 594 -13.65 23.93 -36.34
CA VAL A 594 -13.04 24.77 -35.31
C VAL A 594 -13.02 26.23 -35.76
N LEU A 595 -13.64 27.08 -34.96
CA LEU A 595 -13.72 28.53 -35.15
C LEU A 595 -12.58 29.25 -34.42
N GLU A 596 -12.31 28.84 -33.18
CA GLU A 596 -11.32 29.49 -32.32
C GLU A 596 -10.72 28.50 -31.31
N VAL A 597 -9.44 28.66 -30.99
CA VAL A 597 -8.72 27.85 -29.98
C VAL A 597 -7.95 28.77 -29.04
N GLY A 598 -8.12 28.60 -27.72
CA GLY A 598 -7.45 29.47 -26.76
C GLY A 598 -7.86 29.21 -25.31
N ARG A 599 -7.11 29.77 -24.35
CA ARG A 599 -7.45 29.66 -22.92
C ARG A 599 -8.56 30.62 -22.50
N GLU A 600 -8.65 31.75 -23.17
CA GLU A 600 -9.64 32.82 -22.96
C GLU A 600 -10.38 33.03 -24.28
N ILE A 601 -11.53 32.34 -24.45
CA ILE A 601 -12.44 32.53 -25.59
C ILE A 601 -13.72 33.15 -25.05
N ASN A 602 -14.16 34.26 -25.64
CA ASN A 602 -15.42 34.91 -25.29
C ASN A 602 -16.58 34.21 -26.02
N VAL A 603 -17.62 33.80 -25.29
CA VAL A 603 -18.79 33.13 -25.87
C VAL A 603 -19.63 34.18 -26.61
N GLY A 604 -19.45 34.28 -27.93
CA GLY A 604 -20.11 35.27 -28.77
C GLY A 604 -20.93 34.63 -29.90
N GLY A 605 -22.07 34.01 -29.59
CA GLY A 605 -23.07 33.63 -30.61
C GLY A 605 -23.95 32.42 -30.26
N ASN A 606 -25.20 32.42 -30.71
CA ASN A 606 -26.23 31.41 -30.39
C ASN A 606 -26.05 30.03 -31.06
N ASN A 607 -25.07 29.83 -31.96
CA ASN A 607 -24.91 28.61 -32.78
C ASN A 607 -23.51 27.95 -32.68
N SER A 608 -22.77 28.17 -31.59
CA SER A 608 -21.44 27.55 -31.39
C SER A 608 -21.41 26.64 -30.15
N GLN A 609 -20.59 25.59 -30.21
CA GLN A 609 -20.36 24.68 -29.10
C GLN A 609 -18.94 24.84 -28.58
N MET A 610 -18.77 24.85 -27.25
CA MET A 610 -17.46 24.92 -26.59
C MET A 610 -17.02 23.53 -26.11
N LEU A 611 -15.79 23.14 -26.46
CA LEU A 611 -15.12 21.90 -26.09
C LEU A 611 -13.74 22.19 -25.50
N ILE A 612 -13.03 21.16 -25.03
CA ILE A 612 -11.65 21.26 -24.56
C ILE A 612 -10.74 20.43 -25.46
N TYR A 613 -9.63 21.01 -25.90
CA TYR A 613 -8.61 20.31 -26.69
C TYR A 613 -7.93 19.23 -25.84
N SER A 614 -7.88 18.01 -26.38
CA SER A 614 -7.46 16.84 -25.61
C SER A 614 -5.99 16.46 -25.79
N GLY A 615 -5.22 17.09 -26.69
CA GLY A 615 -3.80 16.78 -26.86
C GLY A 615 -3.46 15.74 -27.94
N ILE A 616 -4.41 15.43 -28.83
CA ILE A 616 -4.14 14.70 -30.10
C ILE A 616 -4.56 15.57 -31.28
N MET A 617 -3.73 15.66 -32.31
CA MET A 617 -4.10 16.23 -33.60
C MET A 617 -3.56 15.39 -34.75
N GLN A 618 -4.31 15.31 -35.85
CA GLN A 618 -3.82 14.82 -37.13
C GLN A 618 -3.80 16.00 -38.10
N ILE A 619 -2.69 16.20 -38.79
CA ILE A 619 -2.51 17.27 -39.77
C ILE A 619 -2.39 16.63 -41.15
N ALA A 620 -3.30 17.01 -42.06
CA ALA A 620 -3.27 16.50 -43.42
C ALA A 620 -1.98 16.90 -44.14
N GLN A 621 -1.49 16.05 -45.02
CA GLN A 621 -0.31 16.32 -45.85
C GLN A 621 -0.37 17.71 -46.53
N LYS A 622 -1.54 18.09 -47.05
CA LYS A 622 -1.77 19.38 -47.75
C LYS A 622 -1.63 20.61 -46.84
N ASP A 623 -1.92 20.47 -45.56
CA ASP A 623 -1.94 21.59 -44.59
C ASP A 623 -0.62 21.67 -43.80
N PHE A 624 0.16 20.60 -43.81
CA PHE A 624 1.40 20.46 -43.05
C PHE A 624 2.39 21.61 -43.26
N LYS A 625 2.58 22.07 -44.51
CA LYS A 625 3.53 23.15 -44.81
C LYS A 625 3.14 24.45 -44.09
N LYS A 626 1.86 24.82 -44.14
CA LYS A 626 1.34 26.03 -43.47
C LYS A 626 1.45 25.90 -41.96
N PHE A 627 1.04 24.75 -41.41
CA PHE A 627 1.15 24.44 -39.98
C PHE A 627 2.60 24.56 -39.48
N LYS A 628 3.56 24.02 -40.24
CA LYS A 628 4.98 24.08 -39.90
C LYS A 628 5.54 25.50 -39.94
N GLU A 629 5.15 26.33 -40.92
CA GLU A 629 5.57 27.74 -40.95
C GLU A 629 5.02 28.51 -39.75
N GLU A 630 3.77 28.26 -39.35
CA GLU A 630 3.16 28.90 -38.18
C GLU A 630 3.94 28.56 -36.89
N CYS A 631 4.35 27.30 -36.73
CA CYS A 631 5.16 26.86 -35.59
C CYS A 631 6.56 27.50 -35.52
N LYS A 632 7.08 28.11 -36.60
CA LYS A 632 8.43 28.74 -36.62
C LYS A 632 8.45 30.16 -36.06
N LYS A 633 7.29 30.79 -35.84
CA LYS A 633 7.26 32.16 -35.33
C LYS A 633 7.76 32.19 -33.89
N GLU A 634 8.82 32.94 -33.63
CA GLU A 634 9.51 32.98 -32.33
C GLU A 634 8.60 33.45 -31.19
N GLU A 635 7.60 34.28 -31.51
CA GLU A 635 6.58 34.76 -30.57
C GLU A 635 5.76 33.64 -29.90
N TYR A 636 5.74 32.43 -30.47
CA TYR A 636 5.02 31.28 -29.91
C TYR A 636 5.90 30.35 -29.07
N TYR A 637 7.22 30.53 -29.04
CA TYR A 637 8.13 29.55 -28.42
C TYR A 637 7.92 29.38 -26.91
N ASN A 638 7.46 30.42 -26.22
CA ASN A 638 7.11 30.39 -24.79
C ASN A 638 5.59 30.23 -24.54
N LYS A 639 4.81 30.02 -25.59
CA LYS A 639 3.34 29.95 -25.56
C LYS A 639 2.82 28.52 -25.69
N ASP A 640 1.53 28.37 -25.40
CA ASP A 640 0.80 27.12 -25.55
C ASP A 640 0.46 26.85 -27.03
N THR A 641 0.38 25.58 -27.43
CA THR A 641 0.09 25.16 -28.81
C THR A 641 -1.28 25.62 -29.30
N GLY A 642 -2.20 25.96 -28.38
CA GLY A 642 -3.51 26.52 -28.72
C GLY A 642 -3.44 27.79 -29.56
N LEU A 643 -2.45 28.67 -29.35
CA LEU A 643 -2.30 29.90 -30.14
C LEU A 643 -1.91 29.61 -31.59
N VAL A 644 -1.03 28.63 -31.82
CA VAL A 644 -0.66 28.18 -33.17
C VAL A 644 -1.88 27.58 -33.87
N LEU A 645 -2.66 26.76 -33.17
CA LEU A 645 -3.89 26.19 -33.73
C LEU A 645 -4.90 27.27 -34.10
N ASN A 646 -5.02 28.32 -33.30
CA ASN A 646 -5.91 29.44 -33.57
C ASN A 646 -5.55 30.16 -34.89
N GLU A 647 -4.27 30.45 -35.09
CA GLU A 647 -3.80 31.07 -36.34
C GLU A 647 -3.91 30.11 -37.54
N CYS A 648 -3.74 28.81 -37.32
CA CYS A 648 -3.95 27.80 -38.35
C CYS A 648 -5.42 27.73 -38.80
N CYS A 649 -6.39 27.88 -37.89
CA CYS A 649 -7.83 27.90 -38.22
C CYS A 649 -8.19 29.02 -39.20
N LYS A 650 -7.43 30.12 -39.23
CA LYS A 650 -7.59 31.22 -40.19
C LYS A 650 -7.03 30.90 -41.58
N GLN A 651 -6.14 29.90 -41.70
CA GLN A 651 -5.42 29.58 -42.93
C GLN A 651 -5.94 28.34 -43.66
N PHE A 652 -6.53 27.39 -42.92
CA PHE A 652 -7.13 26.16 -43.44
C PHE A 652 -8.14 25.60 -42.41
N PRO A 653 -9.15 24.82 -42.86
CA PRO A 653 -10.16 24.27 -41.95
C PRO A 653 -9.57 23.18 -41.06
N ILE A 654 -9.84 23.28 -39.76
CA ILE A 654 -9.56 22.25 -38.75
C ILE A 654 -10.91 21.78 -38.21
N TYR A 655 -11.09 20.48 -38.02
CA TYR A 655 -12.31 19.92 -37.44
C TYR A 655 -12.03 19.28 -36.08
N SER A 656 -13.03 19.33 -35.19
CA SER A 656 -12.97 18.65 -33.89
C SER A 656 -13.69 17.31 -33.98
N ILE A 657 -13.10 16.27 -33.39
CA ILE A 657 -13.74 14.96 -33.19
C ILE A 657 -13.91 14.69 -31.69
N THR A 658 -15.08 14.16 -31.32
CA THR A 658 -15.39 13.64 -29.97
C THR A 658 -15.70 12.14 -30.10
N PRO A 659 -14.71 11.24 -29.98
CA PRO A 659 -14.91 9.82 -30.20
C PRO A 659 -15.71 9.17 -29.07
N ASP A 660 -16.53 8.17 -29.42
CA ASP A 660 -17.33 7.37 -28.48
C ASP A 660 -16.49 6.33 -27.72
N SER A 661 -15.24 6.12 -28.14
CA SER A 661 -14.31 5.11 -27.65
C SER A 661 -13.51 5.56 -26.41
N LYS A 662 -12.80 4.63 -25.75
CA LYS A 662 -12.18 4.90 -24.44
C LYS A 662 -10.80 5.57 -24.57
N TRP A 663 -10.69 6.79 -24.05
CA TRP A 663 -9.44 7.51 -23.90
C TRP A 663 -9.45 8.39 -22.64
N ALA A 664 -8.28 8.77 -22.13
CA ALA A 664 -8.15 9.61 -20.95
C ALA A 664 -6.82 10.38 -20.91
N ASN A 665 -6.86 11.60 -20.37
CA ASN A 665 -5.68 12.38 -20.00
C ASN A 665 -5.30 12.17 -18.55
N ILE A 666 -4.01 12.04 -18.27
CA ILE A 666 -3.51 11.94 -16.89
C ILE A 666 -3.28 13.32 -16.33
N ASN A 667 -4.21 13.85 -15.55
CA ASN A 667 -4.06 15.15 -14.92
C ASN A 667 -4.02 15.08 -13.40
N ASN A 668 -4.60 14.04 -12.80
CA ASN A 668 -4.69 13.85 -11.35
C ASN A 668 -4.71 12.34 -10.99
N PRO A 669 -4.60 11.97 -9.70
CA PRO A 669 -4.59 10.56 -9.28
C PRO A 669 -5.92 9.84 -9.51
N SER A 670 -7.06 10.53 -9.55
CA SER A 670 -8.33 9.90 -9.92
C SER A 670 -8.39 9.49 -11.39
N ASP A 671 -7.63 10.14 -12.28
CA ASP A 671 -7.50 9.74 -13.68
C ASP A 671 -6.73 8.42 -13.84
N LEU A 672 -5.83 8.09 -12.88
CA LEU A 672 -5.16 6.78 -12.88
C LEU A 672 -6.14 5.63 -12.79
N LYS A 673 -7.21 5.74 -11.99
CA LYS A 673 -8.21 4.68 -11.89
C LYS A 673 -8.94 4.42 -13.21
N LYS A 674 -9.33 5.50 -13.91
CA LYS A 674 -9.95 5.39 -15.24
C LYS A 674 -9.00 4.73 -16.24
N ILE A 675 -7.71 5.02 -16.13
CA ILE A 675 -6.69 4.44 -17.01
C ILE A 675 -6.37 3.00 -16.63
N GLU A 676 -6.32 2.68 -15.34
CA GLU A 676 -6.24 1.31 -14.84
C GLU A 676 -7.42 0.50 -15.36
N GLU A 677 -8.63 1.05 -15.44
CA GLU A 677 -9.81 0.41 -16.05
C GLU A 677 -9.64 0.22 -17.57
N ILE A 678 -9.22 1.26 -18.31
CA ILE A 678 -8.96 1.19 -19.77
C ILE A 678 -7.86 0.18 -20.09
N ILE A 679 -6.81 0.11 -19.27
CA ILE A 679 -5.68 -0.81 -19.43
C ILE A 679 -6.08 -2.23 -18.98
N ALA A 680 -6.78 -2.37 -17.85
CA ALA A 680 -7.19 -3.67 -17.30
C ALA A 680 -8.21 -4.40 -18.18
N GLU A 681 -9.06 -3.71 -18.94
CA GLU A 681 -9.90 -4.39 -19.93
C GLU A 681 -9.12 -4.86 -21.18
N LYS A 682 -8.01 -4.18 -21.51
CA LYS A 682 -7.29 -4.36 -22.79
C LYS A 682 -6.08 -5.29 -22.69
N ASP A 683 -5.50 -5.42 -21.49
CA ASP A 683 -4.39 -6.35 -21.19
C ASP A 683 -4.89 -7.73 -20.71
N LYS A 684 -6.20 -7.93 -20.56
CA LYS A 684 -6.78 -9.23 -20.16
C LYS A 684 -6.61 -10.26 -21.27
N GLU A 685 -5.77 -11.26 -21.03
CA GLU A 685 -5.61 -12.38 -21.93
C GLU A 685 -6.90 -13.21 -22.00
N ASN A 686 -7.30 -13.61 -23.21
CA ASN A 686 -8.38 -14.56 -23.40
C ASN A 686 -7.86 -15.96 -23.03
N ILE A 687 -8.48 -16.58 -22.03
CA ILE A 687 -8.14 -17.91 -21.56
C ILE A 687 -9.38 -18.78 -21.65
N LEU A 688 -9.25 -19.98 -22.24
CA LEU A 688 -10.35 -20.93 -22.35
C LEU A 688 -10.15 -22.09 -21.37
N VAL A 689 -11.12 -22.32 -20.49
CA VAL A 689 -11.12 -23.44 -19.55
C VAL A 689 -12.11 -24.49 -20.06
N THR A 690 -11.60 -25.65 -20.49
CA THR A 690 -12.49 -26.77 -20.84
C THR A 690 -12.85 -27.56 -19.59
N GLY A 691 -14.12 -27.99 -19.47
CA GLY A 691 -14.61 -28.64 -18.24
C GLY A 691 -14.83 -27.65 -17.09
N ALA A 692 -15.12 -26.39 -17.39
CA ALA A 692 -15.31 -25.32 -16.41
C ALA A 692 -16.47 -25.55 -15.44
N SER A 693 -17.44 -26.42 -15.77
CA SER A 693 -18.49 -26.82 -14.82
C SER A 693 -18.04 -27.90 -13.81
N GLY A 694 -16.84 -28.45 -13.96
CA GLY A 694 -16.23 -29.43 -13.06
C GLY A 694 -15.70 -28.82 -11.76
N PHE A 695 -15.19 -29.67 -10.85
CA PHE A 695 -14.69 -29.24 -9.54
C PHE A 695 -13.51 -28.27 -9.67
N LEU A 696 -12.46 -28.65 -10.40
CA LEU A 696 -11.31 -27.76 -10.63
C LEU A 696 -11.66 -26.60 -11.58
N GLY A 697 -12.31 -26.91 -12.71
CA GLY A 697 -12.65 -25.93 -13.73
C GLY A 697 -13.48 -24.74 -13.20
N LYS A 698 -14.44 -24.99 -12.29
CA LYS A 698 -15.26 -23.92 -11.70
C LYS A 698 -14.40 -22.99 -10.85
N LYS A 699 -13.53 -23.55 -10.00
CA LYS A 699 -12.65 -22.76 -9.13
C LYS A 699 -11.68 -21.89 -9.93
N ILE A 700 -11.13 -22.43 -11.01
CA ILE A 700 -10.29 -21.69 -11.97
C ILE A 700 -11.09 -20.53 -12.57
N PHE A 701 -12.29 -20.82 -13.08
CA PHE A 701 -13.17 -19.80 -13.66
C PHE A 701 -13.50 -18.67 -12.68
N ASP A 702 -13.97 -19.02 -11.48
CA ASP A 702 -14.39 -18.05 -10.45
C ASP A 702 -13.23 -17.20 -9.93
N LYS A 703 -12.03 -17.77 -9.83
CA LYS A 703 -10.85 -17.08 -9.31
C LYS A 703 -10.22 -16.19 -10.37
N MET A 704 -9.95 -16.74 -11.54
CA MET A 704 -9.21 -16.05 -12.61
C MET A 704 -10.07 -15.06 -13.40
N SER A 705 -11.41 -15.13 -13.35
CA SER A 705 -12.29 -14.15 -14.04
C SER A 705 -12.11 -12.71 -13.54
N LYS A 706 -11.56 -12.53 -12.34
CA LYS A 706 -11.24 -11.21 -11.78
C LYS A 706 -10.13 -10.51 -12.57
N GLU A 707 -9.12 -11.27 -12.99
CA GLU A 707 -7.88 -10.75 -13.55
C GLU A 707 -7.73 -11.01 -15.05
N HIS A 708 -8.45 -11.98 -15.62
CA HIS A 708 -8.35 -12.41 -17.02
C HIS A 708 -9.72 -12.49 -17.72
N ASN A 709 -9.73 -12.50 -19.05
CA ASN A 709 -10.93 -12.78 -19.84
C ASN A 709 -11.09 -14.30 -19.96
N ILE A 710 -11.70 -14.91 -18.95
CA ILE A 710 -11.89 -16.36 -18.89
C ILE A 710 -13.20 -16.77 -19.57
N TYR A 711 -13.12 -17.76 -20.45
CA TYR A 711 -14.25 -18.42 -21.08
C TYR A 711 -14.30 -19.86 -20.60
N GLY A 712 -15.42 -20.31 -20.06
CA GLY A 712 -15.58 -21.68 -19.57
C GLY A 712 -16.45 -22.52 -20.51
N THR A 713 -16.10 -23.78 -20.72
CA THR A 713 -16.95 -24.73 -21.47
C THR A 713 -17.49 -25.87 -20.61
N TYR A 714 -18.62 -26.44 -21.03
CA TYR A 714 -19.23 -27.63 -20.44
C TYR A 714 -19.81 -28.54 -21.53
N SER A 715 -19.91 -29.85 -21.27
CA SER A 715 -20.59 -30.80 -22.16
C SER A 715 -22.01 -31.11 -21.66
N SER A 716 -22.14 -31.91 -20.60
CA SER A 716 -23.42 -32.44 -20.11
C SER A 716 -24.01 -31.71 -18.90
N ASN A 717 -23.17 -31.25 -17.97
CA ASN A 717 -23.63 -30.64 -16.71
C ASN A 717 -23.50 -29.12 -16.75
N LYS A 718 -24.62 -28.42 -16.97
CA LYS A 718 -24.70 -26.96 -16.83
C LYS A 718 -24.81 -26.62 -15.34
N LYS A 719 -23.87 -25.84 -14.81
CA LYS A 719 -23.94 -25.21 -13.48
C LYS A 719 -24.24 -23.72 -13.60
N SER A 720 -24.53 -23.03 -12.48
CA SER A 720 -24.64 -21.57 -12.43
C SER A 720 -23.40 -20.89 -13.04
N GLY A 721 -23.58 -20.12 -14.13
CA GLY A 721 -22.49 -19.43 -14.84
C GLY A 721 -22.73 -19.34 -16.35
N GLU A 722 -22.15 -18.33 -17.00
CA GLU A 722 -22.17 -18.18 -18.47
C GLU A 722 -21.09 -19.09 -19.10
N PHE A 723 -21.38 -20.40 -19.17
CA PHE A 723 -20.52 -21.38 -19.85
C PHE A 723 -21.00 -21.67 -21.27
N ILE A 724 -20.05 -21.95 -22.16
CA ILE A 724 -20.30 -22.34 -23.55
C ILE A 724 -20.47 -23.86 -23.63
N LYS A 725 -21.55 -24.34 -24.23
CA LYS A 725 -21.75 -25.78 -24.43
C LYS A 725 -20.83 -26.28 -25.54
N VAL A 726 -19.88 -27.14 -25.22
CA VAL A 726 -18.92 -27.75 -26.15
C VAL A 726 -18.61 -29.16 -25.69
N ASP A 727 -18.76 -30.11 -26.61
CA ASP A 727 -18.17 -31.44 -26.46
C ASP A 727 -16.76 -31.44 -27.06
N ILE A 728 -15.78 -31.93 -26.32
CA ILE A 728 -14.38 -31.96 -26.77
C ILE A 728 -14.13 -33.09 -27.79
N THR A 729 -15.02 -34.07 -27.87
CA THR A 729 -15.00 -35.14 -28.88
C THR A 729 -15.47 -34.62 -30.26
N ASP A 730 -16.34 -33.61 -30.28
CA ASP A 730 -16.76 -32.91 -31.49
C ASP A 730 -15.74 -31.84 -31.90
N ARG A 731 -14.80 -32.25 -32.76
CA ARG A 731 -13.75 -31.38 -33.29
C ARG A 731 -14.28 -30.11 -33.97
N THR A 732 -15.43 -30.17 -34.64
CA THR A 732 -15.97 -29.03 -35.39
C THR A 732 -16.52 -27.97 -34.45
N SER A 733 -17.34 -28.38 -33.49
CA SER A 733 -17.88 -27.50 -32.45
C SER A 733 -16.77 -26.87 -31.60
N LEU A 734 -15.78 -27.68 -31.21
CA LEU A 734 -14.62 -27.23 -30.45
C LEU A 734 -13.80 -26.19 -31.23
N LYS A 735 -13.48 -26.46 -32.50
CA LYS A 735 -12.72 -25.54 -33.36
C LYS A 735 -13.45 -24.20 -33.58
N ASN A 736 -14.76 -24.25 -33.79
CA ASN A 736 -15.57 -23.04 -33.93
C ASN A 736 -15.59 -22.21 -32.63
N THR A 737 -15.68 -22.85 -31.47
CA THR A 737 -15.65 -22.16 -30.18
C THR A 737 -14.29 -21.53 -29.91
N ILE A 738 -13.19 -22.27 -30.12
CA ILE A 738 -11.83 -21.74 -29.94
C ILE A 738 -11.58 -20.57 -30.89
N LYS A 739 -12.04 -20.64 -32.15
CA LYS A 739 -11.93 -19.54 -33.11
C LYS A 739 -12.71 -18.29 -32.67
N LYS A 740 -13.90 -18.47 -32.08
CA LYS A 740 -14.73 -17.37 -31.57
C LYS A 740 -14.11 -16.71 -30.33
N VAL A 741 -13.56 -17.51 -29.42
CA VAL A 741 -12.93 -17.04 -28.18
C VAL A 741 -11.55 -16.43 -28.45
N ASN A 742 -10.83 -16.96 -29.44
CA ASN A 742 -9.45 -16.60 -29.77
C ASN A 742 -8.53 -16.59 -28.52
N PRO A 743 -8.42 -17.72 -27.79
CA PRO A 743 -7.64 -17.77 -26.55
C PRO A 743 -6.14 -17.84 -26.82
N LYS A 744 -5.35 -17.25 -25.93
CA LYS A 744 -3.88 -17.46 -25.90
C LYS A 744 -3.49 -18.73 -25.14
N ILE A 745 -4.31 -19.10 -24.15
CA ILE A 745 -4.07 -20.23 -23.27
C ILE A 745 -5.35 -21.07 -23.18
N ILE A 746 -5.21 -22.38 -23.29
CA ILE A 746 -6.26 -23.35 -22.97
C ILE A 746 -5.86 -24.09 -21.70
N ILE A 747 -6.73 -24.04 -20.69
CA ILE A 747 -6.60 -24.84 -19.47
C ILE A 747 -7.54 -26.03 -19.60
N HIS A 748 -6.98 -27.21 -19.82
CA HIS A 748 -7.74 -28.42 -20.11
C HIS A 748 -8.05 -29.22 -18.84
N THR A 749 -9.27 -29.04 -18.29
CA THR A 749 -9.74 -29.74 -17.08
C THR A 749 -10.82 -30.80 -17.34
N ALA A 750 -11.34 -30.88 -18.57
CA ALA A 750 -12.33 -31.87 -18.95
C ALA A 750 -11.71 -33.27 -19.00
N ALA A 751 -12.20 -34.19 -18.18
CA ALA A 751 -11.84 -35.60 -18.20
C ALA A 751 -12.87 -36.43 -17.42
N ILE A 752 -12.99 -37.70 -17.76
CA ILE A 752 -13.60 -38.72 -16.92
C ILE A 752 -12.55 -39.17 -15.90
N CYS A 753 -12.74 -38.79 -14.64
CA CYS A 753 -11.78 -38.99 -13.56
C CYS A 753 -12.11 -40.11 -12.58
N ASN A 754 -13.22 -40.82 -12.77
CA ASN A 754 -13.57 -41.97 -11.92
C ASN A 754 -12.87 -43.22 -12.46
N ALA A 755 -11.83 -43.69 -11.74
CA ALA A 755 -11.03 -44.84 -12.14
C ALA A 755 -11.85 -46.13 -12.29
N ASP A 756 -12.81 -46.39 -11.40
CA ASP A 756 -13.66 -47.58 -11.48
C ASP A 756 -14.55 -47.53 -12.74
N PHE A 757 -15.11 -46.35 -13.06
CA PHE A 757 -15.87 -46.15 -14.30
C PHE A 757 -15.00 -46.31 -15.56
N CYS A 758 -13.76 -45.80 -15.55
CA CYS A 758 -12.85 -45.94 -16.69
C CYS A 758 -12.46 -47.41 -16.93
N GLU A 759 -12.35 -48.21 -15.86
CA GLU A 759 -12.03 -49.63 -15.97
C GLU A 759 -13.19 -50.42 -16.60
N GLU A 760 -14.43 -50.11 -16.19
CA GLU A 760 -15.65 -50.72 -16.72
C GLU A 760 -16.02 -50.23 -18.13
N ASN A 761 -15.70 -48.97 -18.47
CA ASN A 761 -16.15 -48.27 -19.68
C ASN A 761 -14.98 -47.72 -20.48
N ARG A 762 -14.02 -48.59 -20.84
CA ARG A 762 -12.75 -48.20 -21.48
C ARG A 762 -12.94 -47.40 -22.77
N GLU A 763 -13.87 -47.79 -23.64
CA GLU A 763 -14.12 -47.10 -24.92
C GLU A 763 -14.55 -45.65 -24.71
N ILE A 764 -15.53 -45.41 -23.83
CA ILE A 764 -16.02 -44.07 -23.50
C ILE A 764 -14.92 -43.23 -22.83
N ALA A 765 -14.16 -43.84 -21.91
CA ALA A 765 -13.04 -43.18 -21.25
C ALA A 765 -11.94 -42.79 -22.25
N HIS A 766 -11.62 -43.65 -23.21
CA HIS A 766 -10.64 -43.37 -24.26
C HIS A 766 -11.11 -42.25 -25.19
N GLU A 767 -12.37 -42.32 -25.63
CA GLU A 767 -12.96 -41.31 -26.51
C GLU A 767 -12.91 -39.91 -25.88
N VAL A 768 -13.32 -39.78 -24.62
CA VAL A 768 -13.32 -38.48 -23.94
C VAL A 768 -11.92 -38.04 -23.51
N ASN A 769 -11.16 -38.91 -22.83
CA ASN A 769 -9.88 -38.52 -22.24
C ASN A 769 -8.77 -38.43 -23.29
N VAL A 770 -8.71 -39.33 -24.27
CA VAL A 770 -7.61 -39.41 -25.25
C VAL A 770 -7.98 -38.69 -26.54
N ASN A 771 -9.06 -39.10 -27.22
CA ASN A 771 -9.44 -38.53 -28.52
C ASN A 771 -9.89 -37.06 -28.37
N GLY A 772 -10.68 -36.76 -27.33
CA GLY A 772 -11.04 -35.38 -26.98
C GLY A 772 -9.84 -34.49 -26.70
N THR A 773 -8.79 -35.01 -26.03
CA THR A 773 -7.54 -34.27 -25.81
C THR A 773 -6.75 -34.09 -27.11
N GLN A 774 -6.70 -35.09 -27.99
CA GLN A 774 -6.04 -34.98 -29.30
C GLN A 774 -6.64 -33.83 -30.13
N ASN A 775 -7.96 -33.69 -30.12
CA ASN A 775 -8.63 -32.57 -30.80
C ASN A 775 -8.14 -31.20 -30.29
N ILE A 776 -7.93 -31.05 -28.97
CA ILE A 776 -7.39 -29.83 -28.37
C ILE A 776 -5.93 -29.63 -28.78
N ILE A 777 -5.10 -30.68 -28.74
CA ILE A 777 -3.69 -30.64 -29.14
C ILE A 777 -3.55 -30.16 -30.59
N ASP A 778 -4.34 -30.73 -31.51
CA ASP A 778 -4.33 -30.34 -32.92
C ASP A 778 -4.61 -28.85 -33.10
N ILE A 779 -5.64 -28.34 -32.43
CA ILE A 779 -6.03 -26.92 -32.52
C ILE A 779 -4.97 -26.02 -31.86
N CYS A 780 -4.41 -26.42 -30.72
CA CYS A 780 -3.31 -25.71 -30.07
C CYS A 780 -2.10 -25.59 -30.99
N LYS A 781 -1.75 -26.67 -31.70
CA LYS A 781 -0.65 -26.70 -32.67
C LYS A 781 -0.94 -25.80 -33.88
N GLU A 782 -2.14 -25.88 -34.44
CA GLU A 782 -2.59 -25.05 -35.59
C GLU A 782 -2.54 -23.55 -35.26
N GLN A 783 -2.99 -23.16 -34.07
CA GLN A 783 -3.16 -21.74 -33.69
C GLN A 783 -2.06 -21.20 -32.77
N LYS A 784 -1.05 -22.01 -32.43
CA LYS A 784 0.05 -21.66 -31.50
C LYS A 784 -0.47 -21.21 -30.12
N ILE A 785 -1.42 -21.97 -29.58
CA ILE A 785 -2.04 -21.71 -28.27
C ILE A 785 -1.29 -22.53 -27.21
N LYS A 786 -0.94 -21.91 -26.08
CA LYS A 786 -0.33 -22.60 -24.94
C LYS A 786 -1.35 -23.52 -24.28
N LEU A 787 -0.97 -24.77 -24.02
CA LEU A 787 -1.84 -25.76 -23.39
C LEU A 787 -1.39 -26.04 -21.95
N ILE A 788 -2.28 -25.83 -20.98
CA ILE A 788 -2.13 -26.32 -19.61
C ILE A 788 -2.99 -27.57 -19.45
N PHE A 789 -2.37 -28.73 -19.33
CA PHE A 789 -3.02 -30.03 -19.22
C PHE A 789 -3.00 -30.56 -17.78
N LEU A 790 -4.15 -31.02 -17.30
CA LEU A 790 -4.30 -31.63 -15.99
C LEU A 790 -4.21 -33.16 -16.10
N SER A 791 -3.07 -33.70 -15.66
CA SER A 791 -2.79 -35.12 -15.52
C SER A 791 -3.17 -35.64 -14.11
N SER A 792 -2.50 -36.68 -13.60
CA SER A 792 -2.79 -37.27 -12.29
C SER A 792 -1.57 -37.99 -11.70
N ASP A 793 -1.55 -38.14 -10.38
CA ASP A 793 -0.74 -39.12 -9.63
C ASP A 793 -0.95 -40.59 -10.06
N TYR A 794 -2.08 -40.92 -10.68
CA TYR A 794 -2.40 -42.29 -11.14
C TYR A 794 -1.54 -42.77 -12.33
N ILE A 795 -0.69 -41.91 -12.90
CA ILE A 795 0.31 -42.33 -13.89
C ILE A 795 1.44 -43.17 -13.26
N TYR A 796 1.56 -43.14 -11.93
CA TYR A 796 2.56 -43.87 -11.16
C TYR A 796 1.96 -45.12 -10.51
N GLU A 797 2.79 -46.14 -10.30
CA GLU A 797 2.41 -47.43 -9.72
C GLU A 797 2.16 -47.36 -8.20
N GLY A 798 2.86 -46.44 -7.53
CA GLY A 798 2.74 -46.18 -6.11
C GLY A 798 3.46 -47.19 -5.20
N GLU A 799 4.55 -47.80 -5.69
CA GLU A 799 5.37 -48.77 -4.97
C GLU A 799 6.75 -48.20 -4.56
N ARG A 800 7.10 -47.00 -5.03
CA ARG A 800 8.37 -46.33 -4.69
C ARG A 800 8.24 -45.47 -3.44
N GLU A 801 9.39 -45.11 -2.88
CA GLU A 801 9.48 -44.17 -1.75
C GLU A 801 8.99 -42.77 -2.15
N PHE A 802 9.43 -42.26 -3.30
CA PHE A 802 9.00 -40.99 -3.87
C PHE A 802 9.07 -40.99 -5.41
N TYR A 803 8.40 -40.02 -6.02
CA TYR A 803 8.34 -39.80 -7.46
C TYR A 803 8.71 -38.36 -7.81
N GLU A 804 9.62 -38.24 -8.77
CA GLU A 804 10.05 -37.00 -9.42
C GLU A 804 9.42 -36.90 -10.83
N GLU A 805 9.46 -35.74 -11.47
CA GLU A 805 8.89 -35.59 -12.82
C GLU A 805 9.56 -36.50 -13.87
N SER A 806 10.83 -36.82 -13.65
CA SER A 806 11.66 -37.74 -14.45
C SER A 806 11.40 -39.21 -14.15
N SER A 807 10.67 -39.53 -13.08
CA SER A 807 10.38 -40.91 -12.70
C SER A 807 9.55 -41.61 -13.77
N LEU A 808 9.85 -42.89 -14.01
CA LEU A 808 9.13 -43.72 -14.97
C LEU A 808 7.65 -43.81 -14.58
N ALA A 809 6.76 -43.44 -15.51
CA ALA A 809 5.31 -43.55 -15.33
C ALA A 809 4.83 -44.97 -15.70
N CYS A 810 4.30 -45.70 -14.72
CA CYS A 810 3.75 -47.04 -14.86
C CYS A 810 2.34 -47.11 -14.21
N PRO A 811 1.28 -46.74 -14.94
CA PRO A 811 -0.07 -46.69 -14.39
C PRO A 811 -0.59 -48.10 -14.06
N VAL A 812 -1.31 -48.23 -12.95
CA VAL A 812 -1.89 -49.50 -12.47
C VAL A 812 -3.38 -49.67 -12.79
N ASN A 813 -4.00 -48.69 -13.46
CA ASN A 813 -5.39 -48.71 -13.89
C ASN A 813 -5.58 -47.93 -15.20
N TYR A 814 -6.71 -48.15 -15.85
CA TYR A 814 -6.97 -47.57 -17.17
C TYR A 814 -7.07 -46.03 -17.16
N TYR A 815 -7.58 -45.43 -16.07
CA TYR A 815 -7.59 -43.96 -15.95
C TYR A 815 -6.17 -43.37 -16.00
N GLY A 816 -5.23 -43.93 -15.25
CA GLY A 816 -3.82 -43.55 -15.29
C GLY A 816 -3.20 -43.73 -16.67
N GLU A 817 -3.54 -44.82 -17.36
CA GLU A 817 -3.11 -45.09 -18.73
C GLU A 817 -3.57 -44.01 -19.71
N THR A 818 -4.86 -43.64 -19.69
CA THR A 818 -5.38 -42.56 -20.55
C THR A 818 -4.66 -41.23 -20.32
N LYS A 819 -4.35 -40.88 -19.06
CA LYS A 819 -3.61 -39.65 -18.73
C LYS A 819 -2.17 -39.69 -19.23
N LEU A 820 -1.48 -40.83 -19.08
CA LEU A 820 -0.11 -40.99 -19.58
C LEU A 820 -0.05 -40.93 -21.11
N LEU A 821 -1.04 -41.48 -21.82
CA LEU A 821 -1.13 -41.35 -23.28
C LEU A 821 -1.23 -39.88 -23.70
N CYS A 822 -2.10 -39.10 -23.05
CA CYS A 822 -2.22 -37.66 -23.30
C CYS A 822 -0.90 -36.91 -23.03
N GLU A 823 -0.20 -37.21 -21.93
CA GLU A 823 1.11 -36.59 -21.66
C GLU A 823 2.11 -36.84 -22.79
N LYS A 824 2.19 -38.08 -23.29
CA LYS A 824 3.06 -38.45 -24.42
C LYS A 824 2.67 -37.69 -25.69
N MET A 825 1.38 -37.60 -26.00
CA MET A 825 0.87 -36.88 -27.17
C MET A 825 1.22 -35.38 -27.09
N ILE A 826 1.04 -34.75 -25.94
CA ILE A 826 1.36 -33.33 -25.71
C ILE A 826 2.86 -33.09 -25.88
N LYS A 827 3.70 -33.86 -25.19
CA LYS A 827 5.16 -33.74 -25.23
C LYS A 827 5.72 -33.92 -26.65
N ASN A 828 5.10 -34.79 -27.45
CA ASN A 828 5.55 -35.07 -28.82
C ASN A 828 5.07 -34.02 -29.83
N GLN A 829 3.92 -33.38 -29.61
CA GLN A 829 3.26 -32.55 -30.63
C GLN A 829 3.29 -31.04 -30.36
N LEU A 830 3.48 -30.63 -29.10
CA LEU A 830 3.48 -29.23 -28.68
C LEU A 830 4.84 -28.82 -28.11
N LYS A 831 5.24 -27.57 -28.36
CA LYS A 831 6.45 -26.97 -27.78
C LYS A 831 6.16 -26.13 -26.54
N ASP A 832 5.00 -25.46 -26.52
CA ASP A 832 4.57 -24.59 -25.43
C ASP A 832 3.39 -25.22 -24.70
N PHE A 833 3.72 -25.94 -23.62
CA PHE A 833 2.75 -26.64 -22.80
C PHE A 833 3.17 -26.66 -21.34
N ILE A 834 2.19 -26.89 -20.47
CA ILE A 834 2.39 -27.23 -19.06
C ILE A 834 1.59 -28.50 -18.77
N ILE A 835 2.22 -29.52 -18.21
CA ILE A 835 1.56 -30.72 -17.70
C ILE A 835 1.60 -30.66 -16.18
N LEU A 836 0.44 -30.56 -15.54
CA LEU A 836 0.32 -30.55 -14.09
C LEU A 836 -0.21 -31.90 -13.63
N ARG A 837 0.53 -32.57 -12.73
CA ARG A 837 0.13 -33.83 -12.11
C ARG A 837 -0.27 -33.55 -10.65
N PRO A 838 -1.54 -33.18 -10.39
CA PRO A 838 -2.02 -33.02 -9.03
C PRO A 838 -2.26 -34.38 -8.36
N THR A 839 -2.02 -34.42 -7.06
CA THR A 839 -2.54 -35.46 -6.16
C THR A 839 -4.04 -35.25 -5.88
N ILE A 840 -4.66 -36.12 -5.09
CA ILE A 840 -6.10 -36.08 -4.80
C ILE A 840 -6.57 -34.71 -4.28
N LEU A 841 -7.51 -34.10 -5.00
CA LEU A 841 -8.00 -32.75 -4.70
C LEU A 841 -9.12 -32.73 -3.65
N TYR A 842 -9.10 -31.71 -2.79
CA TYR A 842 -10.21 -31.35 -1.90
C TYR A 842 -10.40 -29.83 -1.81
N GLY A 843 -11.53 -29.38 -1.28
CA GLY A 843 -11.83 -27.97 -1.11
C GLY A 843 -13.31 -27.65 -1.31
N PHE A 844 -13.60 -26.38 -1.59
CA PHE A 844 -14.96 -25.86 -1.66
C PHE A 844 -15.13 -24.77 -2.73
N ASN A 845 -16.10 -24.96 -3.63
CA ASN A 845 -16.49 -24.00 -4.69
C ASN A 845 -17.92 -23.44 -4.52
N GLY A 846 -18.52 -23.57 -3.33
CA GLY A 846 -19.87 -23.10 -3.04
C GLY A 846 -20.95 -24.18 -3.02
N PRO A 847 -22.24 -23.77 -3.06
CA PRO A 847 -23.37 -24.64 -2.78
C PRO A 847 -23.58 -25.84 -3.69
N GLU A 848 -23.47 -25.62 -4.99
CA GLU A 848 -23.75 -26.60 -6.06
C GLU A 848 -22.53 -27.49 -6.39
N ASP A 849 -21.57 -27.58 -5.49
CA ASP A 849 -20.30 -28.21 -5.77
C ASP A 849 -20.36 -29.75 -5.75
N LYS A 850 -19.45 -30.40 -6.50
CA LYS A 850 -19.38 -31.87 -6.54
C LYS A 850 -18.99 -32.40 -5.15
N THR A 851 -19.58 -33.52 -4.73
CA THR A 851 -19.30 -34.08 -3.39
C THR A 851 -17.88 -34.64 -3.32
N THR A 852 -16.95 -33.87 -2.74
CA THR A 852 -15.58 -34.29 -2.41
C THR A 852 -15.57 -35.29 -1.25
N TYR A 853 -14.43 -35.95 -1.02
CA TYR A 853 -14.27 -36.85 0.14
C TYR A 853 -14.58 -36.13 1.46
N VAL A 854 -14.08 -34.90 1.63
CA VAL A 854 -14.34 -34.08 2.81
C VAL A 854 -15.84 -33.83 3.01
N ASN A 855 -16.57 -33.47 1.94
CA ASN A 855 -18.01 -33.22 2.03
C ASN A 855 -18.81 -34.51 2.33
N LYS A 856 -18.38 -35.67 1.81
CA LYS A 856 -19.01 -36.97 2.15
C LYS A 856 -18.85 -37.29 3.64
N VAL A 857 -17.63 -37.15 4.16
CA VAL A 857 -17.34 -37.36 5.59
C VAL A 857 -18.17 -36.40 6.45
N LEU A 858 -18.14 -35.11 6.15
CA LEU A 858 -18.89 -34.10 6.91
C LEU A 858 -20.41 -34.35 6.90
N LYS A 859 -20.98 -34.76 5.75
CA LYS A 859 -22.41 -35.08 5.66
C LYS A 859 -22.78 -36.26 6.56
N LYS A 860 -22.04 -37.37 6.46
CA LYS A 860 -22.32 -38.59 7.24
C LYS A 860 -22.15 -38.35 8.75
N LEU A 861 -21.06 -37.73 9.16
CA LEU A 861 -20.79 -37.45 10.57
C LEU A 861 -21.83 -36.47 11.18
N LYS A 862 -22.27 -35.46 10.43
CA LYS A 862 -23.36 -34.57 10.87
C LYS A 862 -24.70 -35.31 11.04
N ASN A 863 -24.95 -36.30 10.20
CA ASN A 863 -26.12 -37.18 10.29
C ASN A 863 -25.98 -38.27 11.38
N LYS A 864 -24.88 -38.28 12.14
CA LYS A 864 -24.56 -39.33 13.12
C LYS A 864 -24.47 -40.74 12.50
N GLU A 865 -24.11 -40.83 11.22
CA GLU A 865 -23.90 -42.09 10.49
C GLU A 865 -22.46 -42.58 10.64
N GLU A 866 -22.28 -43.90 10.79
CA GLU A 866 -20.95 -44.52 10.76
C GLU A 866 -20.33 -44.50 9.35
N ILE A 867 -19.01 -44.34 9.30
CA ILE A 867 -18.23 -44.39 8.05
C ILE A 867 -17.10 -45.42 8.16
N PHE A 868 -17.00 -46.27 7.15
CA PHE A 868 -15.94 -47.26 6.99
C PHE A 868 -14.98 -46.77 5.90
N VAL A 869 -13.70 -46.67 6.24
CA VAL A 869 -12.66 -46.08 5.38
C VAL A 869 -11.35 -46.83 5.51
N ASP A 870 -10.61 -46.98 4.40
CA ASP A 870 -9.33 -47.69 4.41
C ASP A 870 -8.28 -46.98 5.28
N ASN A 871 -7.40 -47.79 5.90
CA ASN A 871 -6.31 -47.31 6.75
C ASN A 871 -4.94 -47.82 6.29
N PHE A 872 -4.77 -48.08 5.00
CA PHE A 872 -3.54 -48.67 4.45
C PHE A 872 -3.04 -47.97 3.18
N THR A 873 -3.91 -47.32 2.40
CA THR A 873 -3.46 -46.57 1.22
C THR A 873 -3.17 -45.12 1.60
N MET A 874 -1.96 -44.66 1.29
CA MET A 874 -1.55 -43.29 1.52
C MET A 874 -2.15 -42.36 0.47
N LYS A 875 -2.67 -41.22 0.93
CA LYS A 875 -3.21 -40.14 0.11
C LYS A 875 -2.56 -38.83 0.48
N TYR A 876 -2.41 -37.96 -0.50
CA TYR A 876 -1.78 -36.65 -0.36
C TYR A 876 -2.82 -35.59 -0.72
N PRO A 877 -3.67 -35.14 0.24
CA PRO A 877 -4.77 -34.25 -0.08
C PRO A 877 -4.25 -32.86 -0.47
N LEU A 878 -4.43 -32.48 -1.73
CA LEU A 878 -4.09 -31.16 -2.24
C LEU A 878 -5.32 -30.24 -2.20
N LEU A 879 -5.17 -29.07 -1.58
CA LEU A 879 -6.23 -28.07 -1.57
C LEU A 879 -6.39 -27.50 -2.98
N ILE A 880 -7.63 -27.46 -3.47
CA ILE A 880 -7.95 -26.94 -4.81
C ILE A 880 -7.50 -25.49 -4.98
N ASP A 881 -7.62 -24.66 -3.93
CA ASP A 881 -7.17 -23.27 -3.95
C ASP A 881 -5.67 -23.16 -4.24
N ASP A 882 -4.84 -24.06 -3.69
CA ASP A 882 -3.39 -24.06 -3.94
C ASP A 882 -3.10 -24.45 -5.40
N LEU A 883 -3.80 -25.43 -5.96
CA LEU A 883 -3.62 -25.78 -7.37
C LEU A 883 -4.00 -24.62 -8.29
N VAL A 884 -5.09 -23.89 -8.00
CA VAL A 884 -5.48 -22.73 -8.80
C VAL A 884 -4.49 -21.57 -8.63
N ASP A 885 -3.98 -21.32 -7.43
CA ASP A 885 -2.88 -20.35 -7.20
C ASP A 885 -1.67 -20.69 -8.09
N PHE A 886 -1.29 -21.97 -8.18
CA PHE A 886 -0.18 -22.40 -9.04
C PHE A 886 -0.48 -22.23 -10.54
N ILE A 887 -1.70 -22.56 -10.99
CA ILE A 887 -2.12 -22.39 -12.39
C ILE A 887 -2.08 -20.91 -12.78
N GLU A 888 -2.58 -20.03 -11.92
CA GLU A 888 -2.56 -18.59 -12.13
C GLU A 888 -1.12 -18.05 -12.24
N LEU A 889 -0.23 -18.47 -11.34
CA LEU A 889 1.20 -18.16 -11.44
C LEU A 889 1.82 -18.68 -12.75
N SER A 890 1.45 -19.88 -13.18
CA SER A 890 1.94 -20.51 -14.42
C SER A 890 1.43 -19.83 -15.71
N VAL A 891 0.37 -19.04 -15.59
CA VAL A 891 -0.14 -18.18 -16.67
C VAL A 891 0.61 -16.86 -16.70
N LEU A 892 0.97 -16.31 -15.53
CA LEU A 892 1.69 -15.03 -15.42
C LEU A 892 3.18 -15.15 -15.74
N GLU A 893 3.80 -16.26 -15.34
CA GLU A 893 5.21 -16.57 -15.58
C GLU A 893 5.29 -17.51 -16.80
N GLU A 894 6.23 -17.32 -17.73
CA GLU A 894 6.36 -18.07 -18.99
C GLU A 894 6.84 -19.54 -18.78
N TYR A 895 6.25 -20.28 -17.84
CA TYR A 895 6.62 -21.65 -17.51
C TYR A 895 6.22 -22.64 -18.60
N THR A 896 7.05 -23.66 -18.79
CA THR A 896 6.82 -24.78 -19.71
C THR A 896 7.33 -26.08 -19.10
N GLY A 897 6.74 -27.21 -19.49
CA GLY A 897 7.14 -28.55 -19.04
C GLY A 897 6.15 -29.24 -18.10
N ASP A 898 6.59 -30.31 -17.45
CA ASP A 898 5.79 -31.10 -16.52
C ASP A 898 6.18 -30.84 -15.05
N PHE A 899 5.15 -30.86 -14.18
CA PHE A 899 5.22 -30.55 -12.75
C PHE A 899 4.40 -31.52 -11.92
N ASN A 900 5.03 -32.11 -10.90
CA ASN A 900 4.35 -32.89 -9.86
C ASN A 900 3.90 -31.94 -8.75
N ILE A 901 2.59 -31.92 -8.41
CA ILE A 901 2.03 -31.01 -7.42
C ILE A 901 1.26 -31.79 -6.34
N GLY A 902 1.77 -31.74 -5.12
CA GLY A 902 1.14 -32.38 -3.97
C GLY A 902 1.81 -31.97 -2.67
N PRO A 903 1.09 -32.10 -1.54
CA PRO A 903 1.69 -31.85 -0.23
C PRO A 903 2.77 -32.88 0.09
N SER A 904 3.74 -32.51 0.92
CA SER A 904 4.79 -33.41 1.41
C SER A 904 4.30 -34.41 2.47
N GLN A 905 3.12 -34.18 3.05
CA GLN A 905 2.54 -35.03 4.09
C GLN A 905 1.35 -35.81 3.56
N GLY A 906 1.41 -37.14 3.72
CA GLY A 906 0.33 -38.05 3.36
C GLY A 906 -0.49 -38.47 4.59
N TYR A 907 -1.69 -38.97 4.32
CA TYR A 907 -2.65 -39.48 5.29
C TYR A 907 -3.36 -40.68 4.69
N THR A 908 -3.68 -41.70 5.50
CA THR A 908 -4.67 -42.70 5.08
C THR A 908 -6.07 -42.06 5.01
N ARG A 909 -7.05 -42.73 4.37
CA ARG A 909 -8.42 -42.22 4.38
C ARG A 909 -9.00 -42.14 5.80
N TYR A 910 -8.65 -43.09 6.66
CA TYR A 910 -9.00 -43.10 8.07
C TYR A 910 -8.42 -41.89 8.83
N GLU A 911 -7.11 -41.64 8.70
CA GLU A 911 -6.45 -40.49 9.33
C GLU A 911 -7.02 -39.17 8.81
N TRP A 912 -7.25 -39.07 7.51
CA TRP A 912 -7.86 -37.89 6.90
C TRP A 912 -9.28 -37.64 7.43
N ALA A 913 -10.12 -38.68 7.51
CA ALA A 913 -11.46 -38.58 8.08
C ALA A 913 -11.43 -38.12 9.55
N ARG A 914 -10.51 -38.67 10.36
CA ARG A 914 -10.30 -38.26 11.75
C ARG A 914 -9.91 -36.79 11.87
N LYS A 915 -9.01 -36.30 11.01
CA LYS A 915 -8.63 -34.88 10.95
C LYS A 915 -9.79 -33.98 10.54
N ILE A 916 -10.65 -34.43 9.64
CA ILE A 916 -11.89 -33.72 9.30
C ILE A 916 -12.80 -33.62 10.53
N ALA A 917 -13.03 -34.73 11.24
CA ALA A 917 -13.87 -34.72 12.44
C ALA A 917 -13.29 -33.80 13.54
N GLU A 918 -11.98 -33.83 13.76
CA GLU A 918 -11.28 -32.96 14.72
C GLU A 918 -11.48 -31.47 14.39
N ILE A 919 -11.20 -31.04 13.16
CA ILE A 919 -11.26 -29.63 12.76
C ILE A 919 -12.69 -29.08 12.69
N PHE A 920 -13.66 -29.93 12.36
CA PHE A 920 -15.07 -29.56 12.28
C PHE A 920 -15.86 -29.89 13.56
N GLU A 921 -15.17 -30.30 14.63
CA GLU A 921 -15.76 -30.60 15.95
C GLU A 921 -16.90 -31.64 15.88
N LEU A 922 -16.69 -32.72 15.12
CA LEU A 922 -17.64 -33.83 14.94
C LEU A 922 -17.18 -35.11 15.66
N ASP A 923 -18.11 -36.03 15.90
CA ASP A 923 -17.82 -37.28 16.61
C ASP A 923 -16.93 -38.23 15.80
N SER A 924 -15.65 -38.26 16.15
CA SER A 924 -14.65 -39.12 15.51
C SER A 924 -14.83 -40.62 15.79
N ARG A 925 -15.68 -41.03 16.75
CA ARG A 925 -15.94 -42.44 17.09
C ARG A 925 -16.75 -43.17 16.02
N LEU A 926 -17.47 -42.41 15.19
CA LEU A 926 -18.24 -42.90 14.04
C LEU A 926 -17.35 -43.30 12.85
N ILE A 927 -16.05 -43.05 12.92
CA ILE A 927 -15.08 -43.38 11.87
C ILE A 927 -14.44 -44.73 12.21
N LYS A 928 -14.64 -45.73 11.35
CA LYS A 928 -14.14 -47.08 11.52
C LYS A 928 -13.18 -47.45 10.37
N PRO A 929 -12.08 -48.17 10.65
CA PRO A 929 -11.21 -48.69 9.60
C PRO A 929 -11.90 -49.84 8.86
N GLU A 930 -11.78 -49.87 7.53
CA GLU A 930 -12.31 -50.93 6.65
C GLU A 930 -11.18 -51.76 6.02
N LYS A 931 -11.48 -53.03 5.67
CA LYS A 931 -10.56 -53.94 4.95
C LYS A 931 -10.86 -54.08 3.44
N SER A 932 -11.74 -53.24 2.88
CA SER A 932 -12.34 -53.43 1.54
C SER A 932 -11.37 -53.28 0.36
N GLN A 933 -11.60 -54.11 -0.68
CA GLN A 933 -10.98 -54.08 -2.01
C GLN A 933 -11.85 -53.29 -3.00
N ASN A 934 -11.26 -52.36 -3.75
CA ASN A 934 -11.92 -51.71 -4.89
C ASN A 934 -11.73 -52.54 -6.18
N ILE A 935 -12.59 -52.36 -7.17
CA ILE A 935 -12.50 -53.00 -8.49
C ILE A 935 -11.23 -52.54 -9.24
N ALA A 936 -11.00 -51.22 -9.34
CA ALA A 936 -9.76 -50.72 -9.92
C ALA A 936 -8.60 -50.77 -8.92
N LYS A 937 -7.42 -51.26 -9.37
CA LYS A 937 -6.17 -51.19 -8.59
C LYS A 937 -5.76 -49.73 -8.43
N LYS A 938 -5.56 -49.29 -7.18
CA LYS A 938 -5.18 -47.92 -6.83
C LYS A 938 -3.72 -47.92 -6.38
N PRO A 939 -2.93 -46.89 -6.73
CA PRO A 939 -1.55 -46.80 -6.26
C PRO A 939 -1.52 -46.67 -4.73
N GLN A 940 -0.63 -47.42 -4.09
CA GLN A 940 -0.58 -47.53 -2.63
C GLN A 940 0.01 -46.27 -1.99
N ASN A 941 1.09 -45.75 -2.56
CA ASN A 941 1.77 -44.55 -2.07
C ASN A 941 2.41 -43.75 -3.22
N VAL A 942 1.93 -42.53 -3.48
CA VAL A 942 2.52 -41.63 -4.49
C VAL A 942 2.96 -40.33 -3.81
N LEU A 943 4.10 -40.38 -3.13
CA LEU A 943 4.75 -39.20 -2.59
C LEU A 943 5.53 -38.48 -3.68
N TYR A 944 5.34 -37.17 -3.82
CA TYR A 944 6.16 -36.38 -4.72
C TYR A 944 7.39 -35.82 -4.03
N LYS A 945 8.50 -35.80 -4.77
CA LYS A 945 9.71 -35.06 -4.45
C LYS A 945 10.03 -34.24 -5.70
N SER A 946 9.72 -32.95 -5.69
CA SER A 946 9.87 -32.11 -6.88
C SER A 946 10.71 -30.89 -6.55
N GLU A 947 11.95 -30.88 -7.03
CA GLU A 947 12.79 -29.68 -7.02
C GLU A 947 12.14 -28.56 -7.83
N LYS A 948 11.43 -28.88 -8.93
CA LYS A 948 10.77 -27.87 -9.77
C LYS A 948 9.69 -27.11 -9.01
N SER A 949 8.84 -27.80 -8.23
CA SER A 949 7.81 -27.15 -7.43
C SER A 949 8.38 -26.32 -6.26
N GLU A 950 9.51 -26.76 -5.68
CA GLU A 950 10.20 -26.08 -4.58
C GLU A 950 11.02 -24.86 -5.03
N VAL A 951 11.61 -24.89 -6.24
CA VAL A 951 12.38 -23.79 -6.85
C VAL A 951 11.54 -22.52 -7.01
N HIS A 952 10.22 -22.65 -7.16
CA HIS A 952 9.31 -21.52 -7.39
C HIS A 952 8.75 -20.88 -6.11
N GLN A 953 9.20 -21.31 -4.91
CA GLN A 953 8.70 -20.83 -3.60
C GLN A 953 7.18 -20.98 -3.40
N PHE A 954 6.52 -21.83 -4.20
CA PHE A 954 5.09 -22.05 -4.11
C PHE A 954 4.76 -22.90 -2.88
N LYS A 955 4.15 -22.30 -1.86
CA LYS A 955 3.84 -23.01 -0.62
C LYS A 955 2.46 -23.67 -0.67
N ILE A 956 2.46 -24.99 -0.80
CA ILE A 956 1.26 -25.82 -0.60
C ILE A 956 0.90 -25.84 0.89
N LYS A 957 -0.37 -25.62 1.20
CA LYS A 957 -0.88 -25.63 2.57
C LYS A 957 -0.97 -27.07 3.06
N ASN A 958 -0.70 -27.29 4.34
CA ASN A 958 -0.92 -28.61 4.93
C ASN A 958 -2.44 -28.89 5.08
N LEU A 959 -2.79 -30.14 5.37
CA LEU A 959 -4.19 -30.56 5.49
C LEU A 959 -4.96 -29.74 6.53
N GLU A 960 -4.38 -29.44 7.67
CA GLU A 960 -5.03 -28.67 8.73
C GLU A 960 -5.30 -27.22 8.30
N GLU A 961 -4.32 -26.56 7.68
CA GLU A 961 -4.46 -25.20 7.13
C GLU A 961 -5.56 -25.15 6.06
N GLY A 962 -5.59 -26.13 5.15
CA GLY A 962 -6.61 -26.18 4.10
C GLY A 962 -8.00 -26.55 4.61
N LEU A 963 -8.15 -27.45 5.59
CA LEU A 963 -9.44 -27.72 6.25
C LEU A 963 -9.96 -26.51 7.03
N LYS A 964 -9.09 -25.78 7.74
CA LYS A 964 -9.45 -24.52 8.41
C LYS A 964 -9.84 -23.44 7.40
N MET A 965 -9.15 -23.36 6.26
CA MET A 965 -9.52 -22.46 5.16
C MET A 965 -10.90 -22.82 4.60
N MET A 966 -11.17 -24.10 4.37
CA MET A 966 -12.49 -24.58 3.95
C MET A 966 -13.58 -24.27 4.98
N GLN A 967 -13.27 -24.39 6.29
CA GLN A 967 -14.18 -23.96 7.36
C GLN A 967 -14.46 -22.46 7.29
N LYS A 968 -13.46 -21.61 7.02
CA LYS A 968 -13.61 -20.16 6.84
C LYS A 968 -14.32 -19.76 5.54
N GLN A 969 -14.20 -20.57 4.49
CA GLN A 969 -14.93 -20.36 3.23
C GLN A 969 -16.45 -20.60 3.40
N ARG A 970 -16.88 -21.25 4.49
CA ARG A 970 -18.27 -21.17 4.95
C ARG A 970 -18.50 -19.76 5.49
N GLY A 971 -19.43 -19.02 4.88
CA GLY A 971 -19.69 -17.62 5.19
C GLY A 971 -20.10 -17.44 6.65
N CYS A 972 -19.63 -16.41 7.33
CA CYS A 972 -20.12 -16.14 8.68
C CYS A 972 -21.58 -15.74 8.62
N MET A 973 -22.45 -16.34 9.43
CA MET A 973 -23.86 -15.97 9.46
C MET A 973 -24.07 -14.50 9.83
N PHE A 974 -23.22 -13.97 10.72
CA PHE A 974 -23.25 -12.53 11.05
C PHE A 974 -22.91 -11.62 9.87
N SER A 975 -22.26 -12.11 8.80
CA SER A 975 -22.10 -11.33 7.58
C SER A 975 -23.45 -11.11 6.89
N LEU A 976 -24.35 -12.10 6.90
CA LEU A 976 -25.72 -11.91 6.40
C LEU A 976 -26.56 -11.02 7.31
N ILE A 977 -26.37 -11.09 8.63
CA ILE A 977 -27.25 -10.39 9.58
C ILE A 977 -26.78 -8.96 9.91
N TYR A 978 -25.48 -8.72 10.12
CA TYR A 978 -24.99 -7.50 10.80
C TYR A 978 -23.70 -6.90 10.21
N ASN A 979 -22.72 -7.73 9.85
CA ASN A 979 -21.37 -7.25 9.49
C ASN A 979 -21.23 -6.74 8.05
N SER A 980 -22.10 -7.17 7.13
CA SER A 980 -22.02 -6.75 5.72
C SER A 980 -23.01 -5.65 5.39
N ARG A 981 -22.64 -4.83 4.40
CA ARG A 981 -23.55 -3.84 3.85
C ARG A 981 -24.70 -4.53 3.09
N PRO A 982 -25.90 -3.93 3.06
CA PRO A 982 -27.06 -4.51 2.38
C PRO A 982 -26.88 -4.76 0.87
N ASP A 983 -26.01 -3.99 0.19
CA ASP A 983 -25.70 -4.16 -1.24
C ASP A 983 -24.84 -5.40 -1.57
N LYS A 984 -24.37 -6.12 -0.55
CA LYS A 984 -23.48 -7.28 -0.73
C LYS A 984 -24.25 -8.58 -0.89
N LYS A 985 -23.55 -9.55 -1.51
CA LYS A 985 -23.87 -10.97 -1.42
C LYS A 985 -22.83 -11.67 -0.55
N VAL A 986 -23.26 -12.60 0.30
CA VAL A 986 -22.38 -13.50 1.05
C VAL A 986 -22.74 -14.91 0.64
N ASN A 987 -21.78 -15.65 0.05
CA ASN A 987 -22.04 -16.99 -0.50
C ASN A 987 -23.27 -17.04 -1.41
N ASP A 988 -23.33 -16.09 -2.36
CA ASP A 988 -24.41 -15.85 -3.33
C ASP A 988 -25.76 -15.41 -2.75
N GLU A 989 -25.88 -15.29 -1.42
CA GLU A 989 -27.08 -14.77 -0.77
C GLU A 989 -27.05 -13.27 -0.60
N SER A 990 -28.10 -12.61 -1.10
CA SER A 990 -28.30 -11.18 -0.92
C SER A 990 -28.53 -10.86 0.56
N VAL A 991 -27.68 -10.00 1.11
CA VAL A 991 -27.77 -9.55 2.50
C VAL A 991 -29.11 -8.84 2.75
N ALA A 992 -29.50 -7.92 1.87
CA ALA A 992 -30.76 -7.19 1.97
C ALA A 992 -32.00 -8.12 1.94
N LEU A 993 -32.07 -9.00 0.93
CA LEU A 993 -33.23 -9.89 0.78
C LEU A 993 -33.30 -10.90 1.93
N PHE A 994 -32.17 -11.44 2.37
CA PHE A 994 -32.13 -12.34 3.52
C PHE A 994 -32.66 -11.65 4.79
N ARG A 995 -32.23 -10.41 5.07
CA ARG A 995 -32.71 -9.61 6.22
C ARG A 995 -34.21 -9.32 6.16
N ILE A 996 -34.76 -9.10 4.96
CA ILE A 996 -36.20 -8.97 4.75
C ILE A 996 -36.91 -10.28 5.08
N GLU A 997 -36.43 -11.42 4.59
CA GLU A 997 -37.05 -12.73 4.82
C GLU A 997 -37.05 -13.14 6.31
N VAL A 998 -35.96 -12.90 7.04
CA VAL A 998 -35.97 -13.13 8.50
C VAL A 998 -36.88 -12.15 9.26
N GLY A 999 -37.07 -10.93 8.75
CA GLY A 999 -38.05 -9.98 9.27
C GLY A 999 -39.49 -10.45 9.08
N LYS A 1000 -39.82 -11.03 7.91
CA LYS A 1000 -41.13 -11.63 7.64
C LYS A 1000 -41.41 -12.80 8.58
N LYS A 1001 -40.44 -13.72 8.71
CA LYS A 1001 -40.53 -14.84 9.66
C LYS A 1001 -40.76 -14.36 11.09
N LEU A 1002 -40.06 -13.30 11.51
CA LEU A 1002 -40.24 -12.72 12.84
C LEU A 1002 -41.65 -12.15 13.07
N ALA A 1003 -42.26 -11.54 12.06
CA ALA A 1003 -43.65 -11.08 12.14
C ALA A 1003 -44.66 -12.24 12.21
N LYS A 1004 -44.41 -13.33 11.48
CA LYS A 1004 -45.23 -14.57 11.59
C LYS A 1004 -45.17 -15.16 12.99
N ASP A 1005 -43.96 -15.28 13.54
CA ASP A 1005 -43.74 -15.93 14.82
C ASP A 1005 -44.19 -15.05 16.00
N PHE A 1006 -44.01 -13.72 15.90
CA PHE A 1006 -44.18 -12.78 17.01
C PHE A 1006 -44.89 -11.49 16.60
N PHE A 1007 -46.09 -11.62 16.05
CA PHE A 1007 -46.98 -10.50 15.77
C PHE A 1007 -47.39 -9.75 17.04
N VAL A 1008 -47.43 -8.42 16.98
CA VAL A 1008 -48.07 -7.56 17.98
C VAL A 1008 -48.73 -6.39 17.26
N LYS A 1009 -49.89 -5.97 17.74
CA LYS A 1009 -50.57 -4.78 17.21
C LYS A 1009 -49.84 -3.52 17.70
N ALA A 1010 -49.48 -2.65 16.76
CA ALA A 1010 -48.88 -1.34 16.99
C ALA A 1010 -49.19 -0.44 15.78
N GLU A 1011 -49.02 0.87 15.89
CA GLU A 1011 -49.30 1.79 14.79
C GLU A 1011 -48.18 1.81 13.74
N LYS A 1012 -46.92 1.59 14.15
CA LYS A 1012 -45.76 1.78 13.27
C LYS A 1012 -44.66 0.75 13.49
N VAL A 1013 -44.00 0.36 12.40
CA VAL A 1013 -42.71 -0.37 12.44
C VAL A 1013 -41.58 0.63 12.19
N ILE A 1014 -40.58 0.66 13.05
CA ILE A 1014 -39.42 1.55 12.96
C ILE A 1014 -38.15 0.71 13.04
N GLY A 1015 -37.29 0.83 12.02
CA GLY A 1015 -35.97 0.20 12.04
C GLY A 1015 -34.92 1.13 12.64
N ILE A 1016 -33.97 0.60 13.42
CA ILE A 1016 -32.76 1.32 13.78
C ILE A 1016 -31.99 1.70 12.49
N PRO A 1017 -31.52 2.95 12.31
CA PRO A 1017 -30.78 3.34 11.13
C PRO A 1017 -29.53 2.47 10.88
N ASP A 1018 -29.24 2.20 9.61
CA ASP A 1018 -28.14 1.35 9.10
C ASP A 1018 -28.23 -0.15 9.42
N SER A 1019 -28.79 -0.56 10.57
CA SER A 1019 -28.96 -1.97 10.94
C SER A 1019 -30.41 -2.46 10.75
N GLY A 1020 -31.37 -1.96 11.50
CA GLY A 1020 -32.72 -2.52 11.59
C GLY A 1020 -33.64 -2.36 10.36
N ILE A 1021 -33.28 -1.56 9.35
CA ILE A 1021 -34.19 -1.14 8.27
C ILE A 1021 -34.73 -2.33 7.46
N TYR A 1022 -33.88 -3.27 7.04
CA TYR A 1022 -34.32 -4.38 6.18
C TYR A 1022 -35.17 -5.40 6.94
N GLY A 1023 -34.85 -5.66 8.21
CA GLY A 1023 -35.72 -6.45 9.09
C GLY A 1023 -37.06 -5.77 9.31
N ALA A 1024 -37.09 -4.45 9.51
CA ALA A 1024 -38.31 -3.66 9.64
C ALA A 1024 -39.18 -3.72 8.37
N LEU A 1025 -38.57 -3.64 7.18
CA LEU A 1025 -39.28 -3.79 5.91
C LEU A 1025 -39.97 -5.15 5.82
N GLY A 1026 -39.26 -6.23 6.12
CA GLY A 1026 -39.85 -7.58 6.14
C GLY A 1026 -40.94 -7.74 7.17
N TYR A 1027 -40.75 -7.23 8.39
CA TYR A 1027 -41.76 -7.28 9.44
C TYR A 1027 -43.01 -6.50 9.05
N ALA A 1028 -42.86 -5.29 8.50
CA ALA A 1028 -43.97 -4.44 8.03
C ALA A 1028 -44.73 -5.08 6.86
N GLU A 1029 -44.02 -5.65 5.88
CA GLU A 1029 -44.63 -6.33 4.72
C GLU A 1029 -45.52 -7.49 5.14
N GLU A 1030 -45.08 -8.28 6.12
CA GLU A 1030 -45.82 -9.42 6.63
C GLU A 1030 -46.95 -9.01 7.58
N SER A 1031 -46.68 -8.14 8.56
CA SER A 1031 -47.65 -7.70 9.58
C SER A 1031 -48.71 -6.71 9.06
N LYS A 1032 -48.48 -6.11 7.88
CA LYS A 1032 -49.29 -5.02 7.30
C LYS A 1032 -49.31 -3.74 8.14
N ILE A 1033 -48.41 -3.59 9.11
CA ILE A 1033 -48.21 -2.35 9.87
C ILE A 1033 -47.25 -1.44 9.09
N PRO A 1034 -47.54 -0.15 8.89
CA PRO A 1034 -46.74 0.72 8.05
C PRO A 1034 -45.35 1.00 8.63
N ILE A 1035 -44.32 0.90 7.80
CA ILE A 1035 -42.96 1.29 8.15
C ILE A 1035 -42.82 2.82 8.15
N HIS A 1036 -42.17 3.37 9.17
CA HIS A 1036 -41.88 4.80 9.28
C HIS A 1036 -40.43 5.05 9.73
N PHE A 1037 -39.86 6.15 9.27
CA PHE A 1037 -38.53 6.61 9.69
C PHE A 1037 -38.63 7.55 10.90
N GLY A 1038 -38.94 7.01 12.08
CA GLY A 1038 -39.01 7.81 13.32
C GLY A 1038 -37.66 8.06 14.00
N ILE A 1039 -36.60 7.40 13.54
CA ILE A 1039 -35.22 7.64 13.97
C ILE A 1039 -34.38 7.91 12.73
N VAL A 1040 -33.63 9.01 12.73
CA VAL A 1040 -32.72 9.41 11.66
C VAL A 1040 -31.32 9.63 12.21
N LYS A 1041 -30.32 9.55 11.32
CA LYS A 1041 -28.92 9.79 11.67
C LYS A 1041 -28.54 11.23 11.34
N ASP A 1042 -27.96 11.97 12.29
CA ASP A 1042 -27.53 13.35 12.04
C ASP A 1042 -26.21 13.39 11.23
N GLU A 1043 -26.35 13.66 9.94
CA GLU A 1043 -25.25 13.75 8.95
C GLU A 1043 -24.42 15.04 9.04
N TYR A 1044 -24.96 16.13 9.60
CA TYR A 1044 -24.32 17.46 9.64
C TYR A 1044 -23.19 17.56 10.66
N SER A 1045 -23.22 16.65 11.59
CA SER A 1045 -22.39 16.58 12.77
C SER A 1045 -20.93 16.14 12.52
N ARG A 1046 -20.57 15.82 11.26
CA ARG A 1046 -19.19 15.48 10.84
C ARG A 1046 -18.24 16.69 10.87
N ARG A 1047 -18.75 17.92 10.98
CA ARG A 1047 -17.94 19.15 10.93
C ARG A 1047 -17.35 19.62 12.26
N THR A 1048 -17.76 19.06 13.40
CA THR A 1048 -17.19 19.36 14.73
C THR A 1048 -16.22 18.25 15.17
N LEU A 1049 -14.99 18.29 14.66
CA LEU A 1049 -13.90 17.38 15.01
C LEU A 1049 -12.74 18.15 15.66
N ILE A 1050 -12.96 18.70 16.85
CA ILE A 1050 -11.88 19.15 17.73
C ILE A 1050 -12.08 18.50 19.10
N ASN A 1051 -11.59 17.27 19.25
CA ASN A 1051 -11.38 16.70 20.57
C ASN A 1051 -10.21 15.71 20.52
N SER A 1052 -9.24 15.88 21.42
CA SER A 1052 -7.93 15.23 21.41
C SER A 1052 -7.92 13.83 22.05
N ASN A 1053 -9.05 13.38 22.61
CA ASN A 1053 -9.16 12.10 23.28
C ASN A 1053 -9.80 11.01 22.37
N PRO A 1054 -9.08 9.94 21.99
CA PRO A 1054 -9.57 8.87 21.10
C PRO A 1054 -10.76 8.07 21.66
N GLN A 1055 -10.86 7.86 22.97
CA GLN A 1055 -11.97 7.10 23.59
C GLN A 1055 -13.29 7.87 23.50
N LEU A 1056 -13.26 9.17 23.82
CA LEU A 1056 -14.41 10.08 23.66
C LEU A 1056 -14.81 10.25 22.18
N ARG A 1057 -13.90 10.01 21.25
CA ARG A 1057 -14.17 10.09 19.80
C ARG A 1057 -14.95 8.88 19.30
N SER A 1058 -14.73 7.68 19.84
CA SER A 1058 -15.56 6.50 19.54
C SER A 1058 -16.94 6.54 20.20
N GLU A 1059 -17.05 7.16 21.38
CA GLU A 1059 -18.33 7.33 22.10
C GLU A 1059 -19.21 8.38 21.40
N LYS A 1060 -18.67 9.55 21.02
CA LYS A 1060 -19.42 10.62 20.32
C LYS A 1060 -19.80 10.32 18.87
N VAL A 1061 -19.19 9.32 18.23
CA VAL A 1061 -19.55 8.89 16.86
C VAL A 1061 -20.83 8.02 16.88
N ARG A 1062 -21.18 7.43 18.02
CA ARG A 1062 -22.41 6.62 18.19
C ARG A 1062 -23.60 7.44 18.70
N GLU A 1063 -23.40 8.65 19.21
CA GLU A 1063 -24.42 9.48 19.86
C GLU A 1063 -25.22 10.43 18.94
N LYS A 1064 -25.55 10.01 17.71
CA LYS A 1064 -26.24 10.92 16.77
C LYS A 1064 -27.44 10.30 16.06
N LEU A 1065 -28.20 9.53 16.83
CA LEU A 1065 -29.59 9.20 16.52
C LEU A 1065 -30.46 10.39 16.93
N THR A 1066 -31.27 10.89 16.01
CA THR A 1066 -32.27 11.93 16.25
C THR A 1066 -33.64 11.31 16.02
N VAL A 1067 -34.54 11.49 16.98
CA VAL A 1067 -35.93 11.03 16.86
C VAL A 1067 -36.75 12.14 16.19
N VAL A 1068 -37.73 11.76 15.37
CA VAL A 1068 -38.71 12.66 14.77
C VAL A 1068 -39.99 12.61 15.60
N PRO A 1069 -40.22 13.56 16.55
CA PRO A 1069 -41.30 13.47 17.53
C PRO A 1069 -42.69 13.36 16.89
N GLU A 1070 -42.91 14.03 15.75
CA GLU A 1070 -44.17 14.01 14.99
C GLU A 1070 -44.52 12.62 14.49
N VAL A 1071 -43.52 11.74 14.31
CA VAL A 1071 -43.74 10.36 13.87
C VAL A 1071 -44.08 9.46 15.05
N VAL A 1072 -43.55 9.72 16.25
CA VAL A 1072 -43.57 8.74 17.35
C VAL A 1072 -44.47 9.10 18.53
N ARG A 1073 -44.82 10.38 18.72
CA ARG A 1073 -45.55 10.85 19.91
C ARG A 1073 -46.94 10.19 20.02
N GLY A 1074 -47.18 9.53 21.15
CA GLY A 1074 -48.44 8.84 21.47
C GLY A 1074 -48.71 7.59 20.63
N GLN A 1075 -47.72 7.07 19.92
CA GLN A 1075 -47.86 5.88 19.06
C GLN A 1075 -47.17 4.67 19.71
N ASP A 1076 -47.82 3.51 19.66
CA ASP A 1076 -47.19 2.23 19.94
C ASP A 1076 -46.34 1.83 18.72
N ILE A 1077 -45.10 1.39 18.99
CA ILE A 1077 -44.05 1.22 17.99
C ILE A 1077 -43.46 -0.18 18.11
N ILE A 1078 -43.25 -0.81 16.96
CA ILE A 1078 -42.40 -1.99 16.83
C ILE A 1078 -41.01 -1.53 16.40
N LEU A 1079 -40.04 -1.64 17.30
CA LEU A 1079 -38.65 -1.25 17.05
C LEU A 1079 -37.84 -2.47 16.61
N VAL A 1080 -37.27 -2.43 15.41
CA VAL A 1080 -36.50 -3.55 14.84
C VAL A 1080 -35.01 -3.22 14.80
N ASP A 1081 -34.18 -4.15 15.26
CA ASP A 1081 -32.72 -4.11 15.16
C ASP A 1081 -32.17 -5.51 14.82
N GLU A 1082 -31.03 -5.60 14.15
CA GLU A 1082 -30.55 -6.87 13.54
C GLU A 1082 -30.07 -7.90 14.58
N ALA A 1083 -29.36 -7.46 15.61
CA ALA A 1083 -28.83 -8.31 16.67
C ALA A 1083 -28.46 -7.48 17.91
N ILE A 1084 -28.60 -8.08 19.11
CA ILE A 1084 -28.18 -7.45 20.37
C ILE A 1084 -26.82 -8.01 20.78
N LEU A 1085 -25.74 -7.27 20.44
CA LEU A 1085 -24.37 -7.64 20.84
C LEU A 1085 -23.95 -6.97 22.16
N SER A 1086 -24.03 -5.64 22.18
CA SER A 1086 -23.71 -4.80 23.35
C SER A 1086 -24.87 -3.95 23.81
N GLY A 1087 -26.04 -3.99 23.16
CA GLY A 1087 -27.25 -3.26 23.55
C GLY A 1087 -27.19 -1.73 23.63
N LYS A 1088 -26.01 -1.08 23.58
CA LYS A 1088 -25.84 0.36 23.86
C LYS A 1088 -26.63 1.24 22.89
N THR A 1089 -26.52 0.98 21.59
CA THR A 1089 -27.24 1.74 20.56
C THR A 1089 -28.76 1.61 20.72
N LEU A 1090 -29.23 0.38 20.95
CA LEU A 1090 -30.64 0.09 21.14
C LEU A 1090 -31.19 0.79 22.39
N LYS A 1091 -30.44 0.78 23.50
CA LYS A 1091 -30.80 1.50 24.74
C LYS A 1091 -30.97 3.00 24.49
N VAL A 1092 -29.99 3.64 23.87
CA VAL A 1092 -30.05 5.08 23.53
C VAL A 1092 -31.23 5.38 22.60
N ALA A 1093 -31.53 4.51 21.64
CA ALA A 1093 -32.67 4.70 20.75
C ALA A 1093 -34.00 4.64 21.52
N ILE A 1094 -34.15 3.68 22.43
CA ILE A 1094 -35.36 3.51 23.25
C ILE A 1094 -35.55 4.70 24.20
N GLU A 1095 -34.48 5.14 24.88
CA GLU A 1095 -34.51 6.32 25.78
C GLU A 1095 -34.99 7.56 25.01
N LYS A 1096 -34.44 7.84 23.83
CA LYS A 1096 -34.85 8.99 23.01
C LYS A 1096 -36.28 8.86 22.46
N LEU A 1097 -36.73 7.66 22.12
CA LEU A 1097 -38.11 7.43 21.69
C LEU A 1097 -39.09 7.71 22.83
N ARG A 1098 -38.78 7.28 24.05
CA ARG A 1098 -39.59 7.58 25.24
C ARG A 1098 -39.59 9.07 25.55
N GLU A 1099 -38.43 9.74 25.49
CA GLU A 1099 -38.32 11.20 25.65
C GLU A 1099 -39.16 11.98 24.63
N ALA A 1100 -39.25 11.48 23.38
CA ALA A 1100 -40.10 12.06 22.34
C ALA A 1100 -41.60 11.79 22.52
N GLY A 1101 -41.98 11.02 23.55
CA GLY A 1101 -43.35 10.69 23.90
C GLY A 1101 -43.92 9.48 23.19
N ALA A 1102 -43.10 8.52 22.74
CA ALA A 1102 -43.61 7.24 22.24
C ALA A 1102 -44.51 6.54 23.26
N GLY A 1103 -45.57 5.88 22.76
CA GLY A 1103 -46.42 4.96 23.53
C GLY A 1103 -45.66 3.69 23.89
N LYS A 1104 -46.24 2.51 23.71
CA LYS A 1104 -45.56 1.23 23.92
C LYS A 1104 -44.48 0.99 22.88
N ILE A 1105 -43.35 0.42 23.29
CA ILE A 1105 -42.23 0.03 22.43
C ILE A 1105 -42.08 -1.49 22.51
N HIS A 1106 -42.30 -2.17 21.40
CA HIS A 1106 -42.08 -3.62 21.25
C HIS A 1106 -40.83 -3.87 20.42
N VAL A 1107 -39.77 -4.42 21.02
CA VAL A 1107 -38.51 -4.71 20.34
C VAL A 1107 -38.58 -6.06 19.61
N ARG A 1108 -38.09 -6.10 18.38
CA ARG A 1108 -38.08 -7.28 17.52
C ARG A 1108 -36.70 -7.47 16.89
N ILE A 1109 -36.08 -8.62 17.13
CA ILE A 1109 -34.73 -8.94 16.65
C ILE A 1109 -34.81 -10.11 15.66
N PRO A 1110 -34.55 -9.92 14.35
CA PRO A 1110 -34.71 -10.93 13.32
C PRO A 1110 -33.51 -11.90 13.25
N SER A 1111 -32.82 -12.10 14.37
CA SER A 1111 -31.74 -13.06 14.52
C SER A 1111 -31.90 -13.87 15.81
N PRO A 1112 -31.30 -15.07 15.89
CA PRO A 1112 -31.28 -15.85 17.12
C PRO A 1112 -30.40 -15.21 18.20
N ILE A 1113 -30.65 -15.58 19.45
CA ILE A 1113 -29.81 -15.18 20.58
C ILE A 1113 -28.39 -15.75 20.37
N MET A 1114 -27.38 -14.89 20.46
CA MET A 1114 -26.00 -15.34 20.48
C MET A 1114 -25.71 -16.00 21.85
N SER A 1115 -25.59 -17.33 21.83
CA SER A 1115 -25.46 -18.17 23.02
C SER A 1115 -24.03 -18.26 23.57
N LYS A 1116 -23.03 -18.18 22.67
CA LYS A 1116 -21.60 -18.22 23.03
C LYS A 1116 -20.80 -17.19 22.25
N ASN A 1117 -19.69 -16.74 22.84
CA ASN A 1117 -18.72 -15.90 22.15
C ASN A 1117 -18.17 -16.63 20.90
N CYS A 1118 -17.84 -15.86 19.86
CA CYS A 1118 -17.35 -16.45 18.62
C CYS A 1118 -15.93 -17.02 18.81
N ASN A 1119 -15.75 -18.33 18.62
CA ASN A 1119 -14.43 -18.98 18.65
C ASN A 1119 -13.44 -18.37 17.63
N ASN A 1120 -13.96 -17.77 16.55
CA ASN A 1120 -13.16 -17.06 15.54
C ASN A 1120 -12.81 -15.61 15.91
N ASN A 1121 -13.19 -15.14 17.12
CA ASN A 1121 -12.97 -13.77 17.61
C ASN A 1121 -13.52 -12.67 16.68
N ILE A 1122 -14.50 -12.99 15.82
CA ILE A 1122 -15.11 -12.03 14.87
C ILE A 1122 -16.02 -11.05 15.61
N LEU A 1123 -16.71 -11.53 16.66
CA LEU A 1123 -17.60 -10.75 17.51
C LEU A 1123 -17.44 -11.22 18.96
N LYS A 1124 -17.48 -10.27 19.90
CA LYS A 1124 -17.53 -10.54 21.34
C LYS A 1124 -18.83 -9.96 21.89
N ARG A 1125 -19.53 -10.72 22.72
CA ARG A 1125 -20.64 -10.22 23.53
C ARG A 1125 -20.08 -9.31 24.62
N ASP A 1126 -20.81 -8.26 24.96
CA ASP A 1126 -20.56 -7.57 26.22
C ASP A 1126 -21.19 -8.42 27.34
N ALA A 1127 -20.35 -9.08 28.15
CA ALA A 1127 -20.78 -10.03 29.18
C ALA A 1127 -21.71 -9.40 30.23
N ALA A 1128 -21.73 -8.07 30.33
CA ALA A 1128 -22.54 -7.33 31.30
C ALA A 1128 -24.05 -7.32 31.01
N LEU A 1129 -24.47 -7.53 29.75
CA LEU A 1129 -25.87 -7.28 29.36
C LEU A 1129 -26.72 -8.53 29.24
N LEU A 1130 -26.08 -9.67 29.05
CA LEU A 1130 -26.77 -10.90 28.76
C LEU A 1130 -25.96 -12.08 29.26
N VAL A 1131 -26.24 -12.41 30.53
CA VAL A 1131 -25.97 -13.69 31.18
C VAL A 1131 -24.47 -14.03 31.29
N LYS A 1132 -23.98 -14.15 32.53
CA LYS A 1132 -22.68 -14.79 32.81
C LYS A 1132 -22.62 -16.12 32.06
N GLU A 1133 -21.46 -16.49 31.53
CA GLU A 1133 -21.22 -17.67 30.66
C GLU A 1133 -21.66 -19.04 31.25
N ASP A 1134 -22.29 -19.07 32.43
CA ASP A 1134 -22.60 -20.26 33.24
C ASP A 1134 -24.10 -20.49 33.54
N ILE A 1135 -25.06 -19.71 33.03
CA ILE A 1135 -26.49 -19.92 33.37
C ILE A 1135 -27.28 -20.54 32.21
N GLN A 1136 -27.91 -21.69 32.48
CA GLN A 1136 -28.90 -22.38 31.62
C GLN A 1136 -30.24 -21.62 31.62
N GLU A 1137 -30.29 -20.43 31.03
CA GLU A 1137 -31.54 -19.67 30.88
C GLU A 1137 -32.25 -20.02 29.57
N SER A 1138 -33.55 -20.26 29.63
CA SER A 1138 -34.39 -20.43 28.45
C SER A 1138 -34.51 -19.13 27.65
N LYS A 1139 -34.80 -19.24 26.34
CA LYS A 1139 -35.03 -18.08 25.46
C LYS A 1139 -36.01 -17.06 26.05
N ALA A 1140 -37.11 -17.53 26.65
CA ALA A 1140 -38.14 -16.69 27.24
C ALA A 1140 -37.61 -15.87 28.43
N GLN A 1141 -36.82 -16.48 29.31
CA GLN A 1141 -36.21 -15.80 30.46
C GLN A 1141 -35.22 -14.71 30.01
N VAL A 1142 -34.43 -14.98 28.97
CA VAL A 1142 -33.50 -14.00 28.42
C VAL A 1142 -34.24 -12.82 27.78
N GLU A 1143 -35.32 -13.08 27.06
CA GLU A 1143 -36.18 -12.05 26.46
C GLU A 1143 -36.85 -11.16 27.52
N GLU A 1144 -37.33 -11.73 28.61
CA GLU A 1144 -37.96 -11.00 29.72
C GLU A 1144 -36.95 -10.08 30.42
N LYS A 1145 -35.77 -10.60 30.80
CA LYS A 1145 -34.70 -9.80 31.41
C LYS A 1145 -34.23 -8.64 30.54
N LEU A 1146 -34.14 -8.87 29.23
CA LEU A 1146 -33.79 -7.80 28.30
C LEU A 1146 -34.90 -6.77 28.16
N ALA A 1147 -36.16 -7.19 28.11
CA ALA A 1147 -37.29 -6.28 28.04
C ALA A 1147 -37.31 -5.35 29.27
N GLU A 1148 -37.06 -5.92 30.46
CA GLU A 1148 -36.90 -5.17 31.71
C GLU A 1148 -35.68 -4.22 31.65
N TYR A 1149 -34.51 -4.72 31.23
CA TYR A 1149 -33.29 -3.92 31.13
C TYR A 1149 -33.42 -2.69 30.21
N PHE A 1150 -34.15 -2.85 29.10
CA PHE A 1150 -34.39 -1.76 28.15
C PHE A 1150 -35.64 -0.92 28.47
N GLY A 1151 -36.49 -1.34 29.42
CA GLY A 1151 -37.73 -0.63 29.75
C GLY A 1151 -38.77 -0.65 28.63
N VAL A 1152 -38.94 -1.82 27.98
CA VAL A 1152 -39.84 -2.03 26.83
C VAL A 1152 -40.90 -3.09 27.13
N GLU A 1153 -42.06 -2.99 26.48
CA GLU A 1153 -43.23 -3.83 26.76
C GLU A 1153 -43.05 -5.28 26.31
N SER A 1154 -42.20 -5.51 25.29
CA SER A 1154 -41.78 -6.86 24.93
C SER A 1154 -40.50 -6.83 24.11
N LEU A 1155 -39.69 -7.87 24.21
CA LEU A 1155 -38.55 -8.11 23.34
C LEU A 1155 -38.60 -9.57 22.85
N ARG A 1156 -38.46 -9.79 21.53
CA ARG A 1156 -38.49 -11.13 20.93
C ARG A 1156 -37.37 -11.32 19.91
N PHE A 1157 -36.68 -12.45 19.98
CA PHE A 1157 -35.71 -12.92 18.98
C PHE A 1157 -36.36 -13.94 18.04
N LEU A 1158 -35.87 -14.02 16.80
CA LEU A 1158 -36.22 -15.13 15.93
C LEU A 1158 -35.66 -16.45 16.50
N SER A 1159 -36.38 -17.57 16.38
CA SER A 1159 -35.83 -18.88 16.78
C SER A 1159 -34.70 -19.29 15.82
N LEU A 1160 -33.77 -20.14 16.28
CA LEU A 1160 -32.72 -20.68 15.41
C LEU A 1160 -33.33 -21.50 14.27
N GLU A 1161 -34.40 -22.24 14.54
CA GLU A 1161 -35.13 -23.05 13.55
C GLU A 1161 -35.72 -22.17 12.44
N SER A 1162 -36.57 -21.20 12.79
CA SER A 1162 -37.17 -20.25 11.84
C SER A 1162 -36.12 -19.46 11.08
N PHE A 1163 -35.00 -19.11 11.73
CA PHE A 1163 -33.88 -18.43 11.10
C PHE A 1163 -33.14 -19.34 10.08
N LEU A 1164 -32.96 -20.62 10.38
CA LEU A 1164 -32.33 -21.58 9.47
C LEU A 1164 -33.25 -21.98 8.30
N GLU A 1165 -34.57 -21.93 8.47
CA GLU A 1165 -35.53 -22.07 7.38
C GLU A 1165 -35.40 -20.96 6.34
N SER A 1166 -35.12 -19.72 6.77
CA SER A 1166 -34.89 -18.58 5.86
C SER A 1166 -33.70 -18.78 4.92
N LEU A 1167 -32.84 -19.77 5.16
CA LEU A 1167 -31.70 -20.11 4.29
C LEU A 1167 -32.05 -21.11 3.19
N GLN A 1168 -33.28 -21.64 3.10
CA GLN A 1168 -33.71 -22.51 1.99
C GLN A 1168 -32.68 -23.63 1.65
N ASN A 1169 -32.29 -24.45 2.64
CA ASN A 1169 -31.28 -25.52 2.55
C ASN A 1169 -29.80 -25.08 2.40
N LYS A 1170 -29.49 -23.79 2.51
CA LYS A 1170 -28.11 -23.26 2.44
C LYS A 1170 -27.37 -23.25 3.78
N GLN A 1171 -27.90 -23.91 4.79
CA GLN A 1171 -27.36 -23.95 6.16
C GLN A 1171 -25.91 -24.46 6.21
N ASN A 1172 -25.55 -25.42 5.35
CA ASN A 1172 -24.20 -25.99 5.28
C ASN A 1172 -23.12 -25.01 4.80
N TYR A 1173 -23.51 -23.86 4.24
CA TYR A 1173 -22.62 -22.87 3.66
C TYR A 1173 -22.34 -21.69 4.57
N PHE A 1174 -23.01 -21.65 5.73
CA PHE A 1174 -22.80 -20.62 6.73
C PHE A 1174 -22.37 -21.21 8.06
N CYS A 1175 -21.47 -20.52 8.75
CA CYS A 1175 -21.14 -20.80 10.13
C CYS A 1175 -22.13 -20.09 11.05
N PHE A 1176 -22.88 -20.85 11.84
CA PHE A 1176 -23.86 -20.36 12.83
C PHE A 1176 -23.58 -20.88 14.24
N GLU A 1177 -22.34 -21.32 14.49
CA GLU A 1177 -21.93 -21.90 15.78
C GLU A 1177 -22.26 -21.01 16.98
N CYS A 1178 -22.13 -19.68 16.85
CA CYS A 1178 -22.40 -18.77 17.96
C CYS A 1178 -23.88 -18.78 18.43
N PHE A 1179 -24.79 -19.33 17.63
CA PHE A 1179 -26.21 -19.48 17.97
C PHE A 1179 -26.55 -20.84 18.57
N LYS A 1180 -25.64 -21.83 18.52
CA LYS A 1180 -25.87 -23.17 19.07
C LYS A 1180 -25.52 -23.20 20.57
N GLY A 1181 -26.53 -23.38 21.42
CA GLY A 1181 -26.37 -23.64 22.85
C GLY A 1181 -25.87 -25.07 23.13
N LYS A 1182 -25.74 -25.44 24.42
CA LYS A 1182 -25.30 -26.80 24.83
C LYS A 1182 -26.33 -27.91 24.53
N ASP A 1183 -27.59 -27.57 24.25
CA ASP A 1183 -28.67 -28.54 23.97
C ASP A 1183 -29.15 -28.49 22.50
N LEU A 1184 -28.25 -28.68 21.52
CA LEU A 1184 -28.58 -28.98 20.13
C LEU A 1184 -27.61 -30.01 19.51
#